data_AF-A0AA47MT13-F1
#
_entry.id   AF-A0AA47MT13-F1
#
_cell.length_a   1.000
_cell.length_b   1.000
_cell.length_c   1.000
_cell.angle_alpha   90.00
_cell.angle_beta   90.00
_cell.angle_gamma   90.00
#
_symmetry.space_group_name_H-M   'P 1'
#
loop_
_entity.id
_entity.type
_entity.pdbx_description
1 polymer ?
#
loop_
_entity_poly.entity_id
_entity_poly.type
_entity_poly.pdbx_seq_one_letter_code
_entity_poly.pdbx_strand_id
1 'polypeptide(L)'
;MEQTVVKTPHSTLEQIALLLPAAVYHLLFSQSEGLPMARILLRAVFGAVIGAGLFLGLIYNLPMTLQPKLAVGFFFIALCVLGAVFSSSFRASSLLIFPSMLGSRGRNYLLVFTLSALFSGPLSNIQRNVQSVALSLGCNLDLQMNHSRLLWRSTVEPLISISQQVMEEKVGFQEEALNISRAFQQIRDEVIAQYSYGRFHTNSSTNSTQDQFTIKTQLQCDNVVEQGIERCQEWFQVKWQKCIENIAVPIIGDILCVSMKFHFLCDVMRAMTPWCRQEIPVEGNFGQTFDKLNQSIDLLSREFSTDLVLEHEEQQVLLGDFQDRFVAELTSSFQEAQDLSSHVLETLQILLSLTFITIFTGAFGYVRQYRNDIFFDNTYITTYFRQIDARRKTAKKHYLLPLNRTERIELINPWSPLIHPSELQELVMCLGVLVFVLLAVDLTLSHMLDILHTHTLTEFNLTSHHHVDIRVGGASIMARLLRKTISAFNSSSRLHAYSSNQDCMPQSTALPAVDYFCSTAPVLLMAVMCCLQVYSNRLRRAIAAFYYPKWDKRRVLFLYNVHIQNRLRFIAHHRTQLAIKGLPHTQAQGLPRCVQVVLERLGCRLPCCRLSRCCVCGTRGCGGQGSGVGCPSLGCEAVFCPPCWDHLDHQCPCRHHENQQHLDPAVAHDYDCHGA
;
A
#
# COMPACT_ATOMS: atom_id res chain seq x y z
N MET A 1 11.03 6.14 -86.00
CA MET A 1 10.24 6.92 -85.02
C MET A 1 9.02 6.09 -84.67
N GLU A 2 9.16 5.22 -83.69
CA GLU A 2 8.05 4.43 -83.16
C GLU A 2 7.75 5.04 -81.79
N GLN A 3 6.66 5.81 -81.73
CA GLN A 3 6.24 6.48 -80.52
C GLN A 3 5.97 5.43 -79.45
N THR A 4 6.89 5.32 -78.49
CA THR A 4 6.64 4.67 -77.22
C THR A 4 5.48 5.39 -76.55
N VAL A 5 4.27 4.85 -76.72
CA VAL A 5 3.09 5.27 -75.97
C VAL A 5 3.42 5.10 -74.49
N VAL A 6 3.72 6.21 -73.83
CA VAL A 6 3.88 6.29 -72.39
C VAL A 6 2.52 5.94 -71.78
N LYS A 7 2.38 4.69 -71.32
CA LYS A 7 1.22 4.26 -70.53
C LYS A 7 1.16 5.13 -69.28
N THR A 8 0.05 5.86 -69.14
CA THR A 8 -0.28 6.62 -67.92
C THR A 8 -0.21 5.71 -66.68
N PRO A 9 0.40 6.16 -65.57
CA PRO A 9 0.67 5.32 -64.40
C PRO A 9 -0.63 4.74 -63.82
N HIS A 10 -0.61 3.43 -63.52
CA HIS A 10 -1.80 2.62 -63.26
C HIS A 10 -2.15 2.49 -61.76
N SER A 11 -1.32 2.97 -60.83
CA SER A 11 -1.61 2.88 -59.40
C SER A 11 -0.97 3.99 -58.56
N THR A 12 -1.57 4.32 -57.42
CA THR A 12 -1.08 5.28 -56.41
C THR A 12 0.28 4.92 -55.83
N LEU A 13 0.71 3.66 -56.02
CA LEU A 13 2.02 3.16 -55.59
C LEU A 13 3.14 3.64 -56.51
N GLU A 14 2.90 3.94 -57.79
CA GLU A 14 3.90 4.58 -58.66
C GLU A 14 4.18 6.03 -58.26
N GLN A 15 3.19 6.73 -57.68
CA GLN A 15 3.36 8.10 -57.16
C GLN A 15 4.16 8.14 -55.85
N ILE A 16 3.99 7.14 -54.96
CA ILE A 16 4.78 7.01 -53.72
C ILE A 16 6.15 6.40 -54.01
N ALA A 17 6.25 5.50 -54.99
CA ALA A 17 7.52 4.94 -55.44
C ALA A 17 8.44 5.97 -56.09
N LEU A 18 7.89 7.07 -56.62
CA LEU A 18 8.66 8.23 -57.10
C LEU A 18 9.41 8.97 -55.97
N LEU A 19 8.98 8.83 -54.71
CA LEU A 19 9.64 9.39 -53.53
C LEU A 19 10.76 8.49 -52.97
N LEU A 20 10.85 7.23 -53.39
CA LEU A 20 11.92 6.34 -52.98
C LEU A 20 13.18 6.57 -53.85
N PRO A 21 14.40 6.49 -53.28
CA PRO A 21 15.62 6.55 -54.06
C PRO A 21 15.60 5.50 -55.17
N ALA A 22 16.03 5.87 -56.38
CA ALA A 22 15.97 5.02 -57.58
C ALA A 22 16.58 3.62 -57.35
N ALA A 23 17.61 3.51 -56.51
CA ALA A 23 18.22 2.25 -56.11
C ALA A 23 17.25 1.32 -55.33
N VAL A 24 16.45 1.86 -54.42
CA VAL A 24 15.48 1.10 -53.60
C VAL A 24 14.26 0.70 -54.44
N TYR A 25 13.87 1.54 -55.40
CA TYR A 25 12.84 1.20 -56.38
C TYR A 25 13.28 0.04 -57.29
N HIS A 26 14.51 0.07 -57.81
CA HIS A 26 15.06 -1.03 -58.60
C HIS A 26 15.30 -2.31 -57.77
N LEU A 27 15.62 -2.19 -56.48
CA LEU A 27 15.83 -3.30 -55.53
C LEU A 27 14.57 -4.12 -55.27
N LEU A 28 13.47 -3.43 -54.98
CA LEU A 28 12.22 -4.05 -54.56
C LEU A 28 11.28 -4.30 -55.74
N PHE A 29 11.33 -3.49 -56.81
CA PHE A 29 10.15 -3.30 -57.67
C PHE A 29 10.40 -3.34 -59.21
N SER A 30 11.64 -3.43 -59.71
CA SER A 30 11.91 -3.35 -61.16
C SER A 30 11.73 -4.66 -61.95
N GLN A 31 10.85 -4.62 -62.95
CA GLN A 31 10.68 -5.59 -64.04
C GLN A 31 11.53 -5.27 -65.30
N SER A 32 12.42 -4.26 -65.25
CA SER A 32 13.24 -3.84 -66.38
C SER A 32 14.43 -4.78 -66.64
N GLU A 33 14.79 -4.95 -67.92
CA GLU A 33 15.73 -5.93 -68.49
C GLU A 33 17.22 -5.67 -68.19
N GLY A 34 17.57 -4.64 -67.41
CA GLY A 34 18.98 -4.31 -67.09
C GLY A 34 19.62 -5.15 -65.98
N LEU A 35 20.83 -5.66 -66.23
CA LEU A 35 21.84 -6.26 -65.31
C LEU A 35 21.33 -7.28 -64.26
N PRO A 36 21.41 -8.60 -64.53
CA PRO A 36 20.93 -9.65 -63.61
C PRO A 36 21.76 -9.80 -62.32
N MET A 37 23.08 -9.60 -62.37
CA MET A 37 23.97 -9.78 -61.21
C MET A 37 23.76 -8.71 -60.13
N ALA A 38 23.57 -7.46 -60.54
CA ALA A 38 23.24 -6.37 -59.62
C ALA A 38 21.97 -6.69 -58.82
N ARG A 39 20.93 -7.26 -59.45
CA ARG A 39 19.67 -7.63 -58.76
C ARG A 39 19.85 -8.73 -57.72
N ILE A 40 20.67 -9.74 -58.00
CA ILE A 40 20.89 -10.84 -57.06
C ILE A 40 21.65 -10.33 -55.83
N LEU A 41 22.70 -9.54 -56.03
CA LEU A 41 23.48 -8.93 -54.95
C LEU A 41 22.59 -8.07 -54.03
N LEU A 42 21.70 -7.31 -54.64
CA LEU A 42 20.88 -6.28 -53.99
C LEU A 42 19.69 -6.93 -53.23
N ARG A 43 19.18 -8.08 -53.72
CA ARG A 43 18.28 -8.97 -52.96
C ARG A 43 18.99 -9.71 -51.82
N ALA A 44 20.23 -10.12 -52.02
CA ALA A 44 21.01 -10.76 -50.97
C ALA A 44 21.31 -9.79 -49.83
N VAL A 45 21.68 -8.54 -50.13
CA VAL A 45 21.84 -7.47 -49.13
C VAL A 45 20.54 -7.24 -48.38
N PHE A 46 19.40 -7.18 -49.07
CA PHE A 46 18.09 -7.04 -48.43
C PHE A 46 17.77 -8.19 -47.46
N GLY A 47 18.00 -9.43 -47.90
CA GLY A 47 17.82 -10.61 -47.06
C GLY A 47 18.77 -10.63 -45.85
N ALA A 48 20.00 -10.15 -46.01
CA ALA A 48 20.97 -10.04 -44.94
C ALA A 48 20.57 -9.01 -43.89
N VAL A 49 20.12 -7.81 -44.32
CA VAL A 49 19.66 -6.74 -43.40
C VAL A 49 18.44 -7.18 -42.61
N ILE A 50 17.43 -7.77 -43.28
CA ILE A 50 16.25 -8.29 -42.59
C ILE A 50 16.62 -9.46 -41.68
N GLY A 51 17.46 -10.39 -42.16
CA GLY A 51 17.94 -11.52 -41.35
C GLY A 51 18.67 -11.06 -40.10
N ALA A 52 19.52 -10.03 -40.21
CA ALA A 52 20.24 -9.44 -39.09
C ALA A 52 19.29 -8.74 -38.11
N GLY A 53 18.32 -7.96 -38.58
CA GLY A 53 17.31 -7.32 -37.73
C GLY A 53 16.42 -8.33 -37.02
N LEU A 54 16.02 -9.39 -37.71
CA LEU A 54 15.26 -10.49 -37.14
C LEU A 54 16.07 -11.28 -36.11
N PHE A 55 17.34 -11.56 -36.41
CA PHE A 55 18.26 -12.20 -35.48
C PHE A 55 18.45 -11.37 -34.21
N LEU A 56 18.69 -10.06 -34.35
CA LEU A 56 18.85 -9.15 -33.21
C LEU A 56 17.58 -9.14 -32.35
N GLY A 57 16.40 -9.03 -32.94
CA GLY A 57 15.14 -9.02 -32.18
C GLY A 57 14.82 -10.32 -31.44
N LEU A 58 15.20 -11.47 -32.02
CA LEU A 58 14.81 -12.80 -31.53
C LEU A 58 15.83 -13.39 -30.55
N ILE A 59 17.13 -13.19 -30.80
CA ILE A 59 18.22 -13.85 -30.06
C ILE A 59 18.91 -12.93 -29.05
N TYR A 60 18.83 -11.60 -29.20
CA TYR A 60 19.40 -10.67 -28.21
C TYR A 60 18.80 -10.88 -26.82
N ASN A 61 17.48 -11.12 -26.75
CA ASN A 61 16.75 -11.28 -25.50
C ASN A 61 16.81 -12.72 -24.91
N LEU A 62 17.45 -13.68 -25.60
CA LEU A 62 17.57 -15.05 -25.12
C LEU A 62 18.87 -15.23 -24.30
N PRO A 63 18.82 -15.86 -23.11
CA PRO A 63 20.00 -16.13 -22.28
C PRO A 63 20.77 -17.35 -22.83
N MET A 64 21.43 -17.18 -23.97
CA MET A 64 22.34 -18.18 -24.57
C MET A 64 23.81 -17.73 -24.52
N THR A 65 24.75 -18.68 -24.50
CA THR A 65 26.19 -18.39 -24.57
C THR A 65 26.60 -17.83 -25.93
N LEU A 66 27.68 -17.04 -25.98
CA LEU A 66 28.06 -16.25 -27.17
C LEU A 66 28.30 -17.09 -28.44
N GLN A 67 28.93 -18.26 -28.29
CA GLN A 67 29.29 -19.14 -29.41
C GLN A 67 28.07 -19.73 -30.16
N PRO A 68 27.12 -20.42 -29.49
CA PRO A 68 25.93 -20.92 -30.18
C PRO A 68 25.02 -19.79 -30.67
N LYS A 69 24.97 -18.63 -29.98
CA LYS A 69 24.23 -17.45 -30.46
C LYS A 69 24.69 -17.02 -31.86
N LEU A 70 26.01 -16.91 -32.06
CA LEU A 70 26.57 -16.50 -33.34
C LEU A 70 26.33 -17.55 -34.44
N ALA A 71 26.51 -18.83 -34.13
CA ALA A 71 26.31 -19.92 -35.09
C ALA A 71 24.86 -19.97 -35.61
N VAL A 72 23.87 -19.91 -34.71
CA VAL A 72 22.44 -19.87 -35.06
C VAL A 72 22.11 -18.60 -35.85
N GLY A 73 22.74 -17.48 -35.50
CA GLY A 73 22.57 -16.21 -36.20
C GLY A 73 23.03 -16.23 -37.64
N PHE A 74 24.25 -16.69 -37.90
CA PHE A 74 24.77 -16.80 -39.26
C PHE A 74 23.92 -17.76 -40.11
N PHE A 75 23.49 -18.89 -39.54
CA PHE A 75 22.60 -19.83 -40.23
C PHE A 75 21.25 -19.19 -40.58
N PHE A 76 20.65 -18.46 -39.63
CA PHE A 76 19.37 -17.77 -39.85
C PHE A 76 19.47 -16.65 -40.90
N ILE A 77 20.55 -15.86 -40.87
CA ILE A 77 20.83 -14.83 -41.87
C ILE A 77 21.00 -15.47 -43.26
N ALA A 78 21.74 -16.56 -43.37
CA ALA A 78 21.91 -17.28 -44.63
C ALA A 78 20.58 -17.78 -45.21
N LEU A 79 19.68 -18.32 -44.36
CA LEU A 79 18.33 -18.71 -44.78
C LEU A 79 17.50 -17.51 -45.28
N CYS A 80 17.60 -16.35 -44.61
CA CYS A 80 16.92 -15.13 -45.04
C CYS A 80 17.45 -14.61 -46.39
N VAL A 81 18.76 -14.70 -46.62
CA VAL A 81 19.40 -14.36 -47.91
C VAL A 81 18.88 -15.28 -49.02
N LEU A 82 18.88 -16.60 -48.81
CA LEU A 82 18.35 -17.57 -49.77
C LEU A 82 16.86 -17.31 -50.05
N GLY A 83 16.06 -17.07 -49.00
CA GLY A 83 14.65 -16.72 -49.12
C GLY A 83 14.42 -15.45 -49.94
N ALA A 84 15.21 -14.40 -49.71
CA ALA A 84 15.10 -13.12 -50.43
C ALA A 84 15.51 -13.24 -51.91
N VAL A 85 16.51 -14.06 -52.23
CA VAL A 85 16.97 -14.27 -53.61
C VAL A 85 15.95 -15.07 -54.42
N PHE A 86 15.47 -16.20 -53.88
CA PHE A 86 14.66 -17.17 -54.63
C PHE A 86 13.14 -16.95 -54.53
N SER A 87 12.62 -16.47 -53.39
CA SER A 87 11.17 -16.42 -53.15
C SER A 87 10.59 -15.00 -53.23
N SER A 88 9.60 -14.79 -54.10
CA SER A 88 8.80 -13.55 -54.10
C SER A 88 7.89 -13.44 -52.88
N SER A 89 7.41 -14.57 -52.36
CA SER A 89 6.54 -14.60 -51.18
C SER A 89 7.32 -14.23 -49.91
N PHE A 90 8.58 -14.69 -49.79
CA PHE A 90 9.44 -14.30 -48.67
C PHE A 90 9.73 -12.79 -48.67
N ARG A 91 10.03 -12.21 -49.84
CA ARG A 91 10.26 -10.76 -50.00
C ARG A 91 9.01 -9.94 -49.62
N ALA A 92 7.84 -10.37 -50.09
CA ALA A 92 6.56 -9.74 -49.74
C ALA A 92 6.31 -9.81 -48.22
N SER A 93 6.41 -11.01 -47.61
CA SER A 93 6.23 -11.18 -46.17
C SER A 93 7.22 -10.35 -45.36
N SER A 94 8.49 -10.30 -45.77
CA SER A 94 9.54 -9.54 -45.08
C SER A 94 9.27 -8.04 -45.08
N LEU A 95 8.82 -7.49 -46.22
CA LEU A 95 8.45 -6.08 -46.31
C LEU A 95 7.19 -5.76 -45.47
N LEU A 96 6.30 -6.75 -45.30
CA LEU A 96 5.09 -6.62 -44.47
C LEU A 96 5.35 -6.70 -42.96
N ILE A 97 6.54 -7.08 -42.53
CA ILE A 97 6.93 -7.06 -41.11
C ILE A 97 6.91 -5.62 -40.59
N PHE A 98 7.42 -4.66 -41.38
CA PHE A 98 7.47 -3.25 -41.00
C PHE A 98 6.09 -2.63 -40.66
N PRO A 99 5.07 -2.70 -41.54
CA PRO A 99 3.73 -2.23 -41.16
C PRO A 99 3.10 -3.12 -40.06
N SER A 100 3.41 -4.42 -40.02
CA SER A 100 2.89 -5.28 -38.94
C SER A 100 3.42 -4.88 -37.55
N MET A 101 4.64 -4.36 -37.47
CA MET A 101 5.23 -3.80 -36.24
C MET A 101 4.53 -2.51 -35.82
N LEU A 102 4.18 -1.62 -36.75
CA LEU A 102 3.47 -0.38 -36.44
C LEU A 102 1.98 -0.58 -36.08
N GLY A 103 1.49 -1.83 -36.07
CA GLY A 103 0.11 -2.18 -35.72
C GLY A 103 -0.04 -2.76 -34.31
N SER A 104 -1.11 -3.52 -34.10
CA SER A 104 -1.42 -4.15 -32.81
C SER A 104 -0.33 -5.11 -32.30
N ARG A 105 0.40 -5.78 -33.21
CA ARG A 105 1.44 -6.75 -32.81
C ARG A 105 2.67 -6.09 -32.20
N GLY A 106 3.14 -4.96 -32.73
CA GLY A 106 4.24 -4.22 -32.11
C GLY A 106 3.81 -3.47 -30.85
N ARG A 107 2.53 -3.09 -30.71
CA ARG A 107 2.01 -2.65 -29.40
C ARG A 107 2.13 -3.72 -28.33
N ASN A 108 1.81 -4.97 -28.65
CA ASN A 108 2.00 -6.08 -27.71
C ASN A 108 3.48 -6.25 -27.32
N TYR A 109 4.42 -6.08 -28.27
CA TYR A 109 5.85 -6.07 -27.97
C TYR A 109 6.22 -4.93 -26.99
N LEU A 110 5.77 -3.69 -27.26
CA LEU A 110 6.03 -2.56 -26.37
C LEU A 110 5.33 -2.70 -25.01
N LEU A 111 4.19 -3.37 -24.94
CA LEU A 111 3.53 -3.69 -23.67
C LEU A 111 4.39 -4.63 -22.82
N VAL A 112 4.90 -5.72 -23.39
CA VAL A 112 5.79 -6.61 -22.62
C VAL A 112 7.10 -5.90 -22.28
N PHE A 113 7.63 -5.06 -23.17
CA PHE A 113 8.83 -4.26 -22.91
C PHE A 113 8.62 -3.26 -21.76
N THR A 114 7.50 -2.53 -21.74
CA THR A 114 7.17 -1.61 -20.64
C THR A 114 7.04 -2.36 -19.32
N LEU A 115 6.37 -3.51 -19.30
CA LEU A 115 6.30 -4.33 -18.09
C LEU A 115 7.72 -4.73 -17.62
N SER A 116 8.57 -5.20 -18.54
CA SER A 116 9.97 -5.53 -18.19
C SER A 116 10.72 -4.33 -17.61
N ALA A 117 10.58 -3.14 -18.21
CA ALA A 117 11.22 -1.91 -17.74
C ALA A 117 10.69 -1.47 -16.37
N LEU A 118 9.39 -1.64 -16.11
CA LEU A 118 8.78 -1.35 -14.80
C LEU A 118 9.35 -2.26 -13.70
N PHE A 119 9.48 -3.56 -13.97
CA PHE A 119 10.03 -4.52 -13.01
C PHE A 119 11.52 -4.28 -12.75
N SER A 120 12.34 -4.02 -13.77
CA SER A 120 13.77 -3.79 -13.60
C SER A 120 14.12 -2.40 -13.06
N GLY A 121 13.27 -1.40 -13.31
CA GLY A 121 13.47 -0.01 -12.92
C GLY A 121 12.70 0.35 -11.65
N PRO A 122 11.56 1.08 -11.76
CA PRO A 122 10.88 1.68 -10.62
C PRO A 122 10.42 0.68 -9.57
N LEU A 123 9.93 -0.51 -9.95
CA LEU A 123 9.44 -1.48 -8.96
C LEU A 123 10.58 -2.05 -8.11
N SER A 124 11.71 -2.39 -8.73
CA SER A 124 12.91 -2.84 -8.02
C SER A 124 13.50 -1.74 -7.14
N ASN A 125 13.47 -0.49 -7.60
CA ASN A 125 13.97 0.65 -6.83
C ASN A 125 13.07 0.96 -5.62
N ILE A 126 11.75 0.93 -5.78
CA ILE A 126 10.79 1.04 -4.68
C ILE A 126 11.04 -0.05 -3.65
N GLN A 127 11.21 -1.31 -4.06
CA GLN A 127 11.48 -2.43 -3.15
C GLN A 127 12.76 -2.19 -2.33
N ARG A 128 13.85 -1.75 -2.98
CA ARG A 128 15.12 -1.41 -2.30
C ARG A 128 14.97 -0.26 -1.31
N ASN A 129 14.27 0.80 -1.70
CA ASN A 129 14.01 1.95 -0.83
C ASN A 129 13.13 1.55 0.37
N VAL A 130 12.08 0.74 0.16
CA VAL A 130 11.23 0.20 1.26
C VAL A 130 12.04 -0.69 2.20
N GLN A 131 12.91 -1.54 1.67
CA GLN A 131 13.80 -2.36 2.49
C GLN A 131 14.73 -1.49 3.34
N SER A 132 15.32 -0.44 2.76
CA SER A 132 16.16 0.50 3.51
C SER A 132 15.40 1.21 4.63
N VAL A 133 14.14 1.62 4.39
CA VAL A 133 13.26 2.18 5.43
C VAL A 133 13.01 1.18 6.56
N ALA A 134 12.66 -0.06 6.23
CA ALA A 134 12.34 -1.08 7.22
C ALA A 134 13.54 -1.39 8.12
N LEU A 135 14.74 -1.51 7.53
CA LEU A 135 15.99 -1.73 8.27
C LEU A 135 16.37 -0.52 9.15
N SER A 136 16.24 0.70 8.61
CA SER A 136 16.44 1.95 9.36
C SER A 136 15.51 2.05 10.57
N LEU A 137 14.22 1.76 10.39
CA LEU A 137 13.23 1.76 11.46
C LEU A 137 13.57 0.71 12.53
N GLY A 138 13.93 -0.51 12.12
CA GLY A 138 14.38 -1.56 13.02
C GLY A 138 15.57 -1.14 13.87
N CYS A 139 16.59 -0.53 13.25
CA CYS A 139 17.79 -0.03 13.92
C CYS A 139 17.48 1.11 14.91
N ASN A 140 16.63 2.08 14.52
CA ASN A 140 16.23 3.18 15.42
C ASN A 140 15.42 2.69 16.63
N LEU A 141 14.55 1.68 16.44
CA LEU A 141 13.82 1.06 17.54
C LEU A 141 14.76 0.35 18.53
N ASP A 142 15.80 -0.34 18.03
CA ASP A 142 16.81 -0.96 18.88
C ASP A 142 17.61 0.09 19.68
N LEU A 143 18.02 1.17 19.01
CA LEU A 143 18.69 2.28 19.68
C LEU A 143 17.82 2.88 20.79
N GLN A 144 16.53 3.10 20.53
CA GLN A 144 15.57 3.63 21.51
C GLN A 144 15.37 2.67 22.70
N MET A 145 15.33 1.35 22.44
CA MET A 145 15.23 0.34 23.50
C MET A 145 16.51 0.26 24.34
N ASN A 146 17.68 0.41 23.73
CA ASN A 146 18.94 0.45 24.46
C ASN A 146 19.03 1.71 25.32
N HIS A 147 18.56 2.86 24.84
CA HIS A 147 18.46 4.08 25.64
C HIS A 147 17.50 3.93 26.82
N SER A 148 16.33 3.30 26.62
CA SER A 148 15.37 3.07 27.71
C SER A 148 15.93 2.12 28.77
N ARG A 149 16.63 1.06 28.36
CA ARG A 149 17.36 0.14 29.27
C ARG A 149 18.44 0.86 30.07
N LEU A 150 19.24 1.70 29.41
CA LEU A 150 20.28 2.49 30.08
C LEU A 150 19.66 3.45 31.12
N LEU A 151 18.57 4.13 30.76
CA LEU A 151 17.86 5.04 31.68
C LEU A 151 17.26 4.29 32.86
N TRP A 152 16.62 3.15 32.62
CA TRP A 152 16.05 2.28 33.67
C TRP A 152 17.14 1.81 34.63
N ARG A 153 18.24 1.23 34.10
CA ARG A 153 19.38 0.81 34.92
C ARG A 153 19.93 1.99 35.71
N SER A 154 20.20 3.14 35.07
CA SER A 154 20.71 4.32 35.79
C SER A 154 19.78 4.82 36.90
N THR A 155 18.48 4.57 36.81
CA THR A 155 17.48 5.00 37.81
C THR A 155 17.33 3.99 38.95
N VAL A 156 17.43 2.70 38.65
CA VAL A 156 17.22 1.61 39.62
C VAL A 156 18.51 1.16 40.31
N GLU A 157 19.67 1.23 39.64
CA GLU A 157 20.99 0.90 40.20
C GLU A 157 21.25 1.56 41.57
N PRO A 158 21.02 2.88 41.78
CA PRO A 158 21.23 3.47 43.09
C PRO A 158 20.29 2.91 44.17
N LEU A 159 19.04 2.57 43.82
CA LEU A 159 18.11 1.94 44.76
C LEU A 159 18.58 0.54 45.16
N ILE A 160 19.06 -0.24 44.19
CA ILE A 160 19.66 -1.56 44.45
C ILE A 160 20.88 -1.40 45.35
N SER A 161 21.80 -0.48 45.02
CA SER A 161 23.01 -0.23 45.81
C SER A 161 22.69 0.19 47.25
N ILE A 162 21.72 1.09 47.47
CA ILE A 162 21.29 1.51 48.81
C ILE A 162 20.70 0.32 49.57
N SER A 163 19.82 -0.45 48.93
CA SER A 163 19.20 -1.62 49.56
C SER A 163 20.21 -2.69 49.96
N GLN A 164 21.24 -2.93 49.14
CA GLN A 164 22.34 -3.85 49.45
C GLN A 164 23.19 -3.33 50.62
N GLN A 165 23.53 -2.03 50.65
CA GLN A 165 24.29 -1.44 51.76
C GLN A 165 23.52 -1.51 53.08
N VAL A 166 22.20 -1.27 53.08
CA VAL A 166 21.36 -1.42 54.28
C VAL A 166 21.37 -2.88 54.78
N MET A 167 21.35 -3.85 53.87
CA MET A 167 21.46 -5.27 54.22
C MET A 167 22.85 -5.65 54.74
N GLU A 168 23.92 -5.06 54.22
CA GLU A 168 25.28 -5.28 54.71
C GLU A 168 25.46 -4.76 56.15
N GLU A 169 24.86 -3.60 56.47
CA GLU A 169 24.88 -3.03 57.82
C GLU A 169 23.88 -3.70 58.81
N LYS A 170 23.11 -4.71 58.38
CA LYS A 170 22.10 -5.42 59.20
C LYS A 170 22.62 -5.81 60.58
N VAL A 171 23.79 -6.45 60.63
CA VAL A 171 24.40 -6.92 61.89
C VAL A 171 24.66 -5.74 62.83
N GLY A 172 25.12 -4.61 62.29
CA GLY A 172 25.37 -3.40 63.04
C GLY A 172 24.11 -2.73 63.56
N PHE A 173 22.99 -2.79 62.83
CA PHE A 173 21.69 -2.32 63.31
C PHE A 173 21.14 -3.20 64.43
N GLN A 174 21.22 -4.52 64.24
CA GLN A 174 20.77 -5.48 65.22
C GLN A 174 21.53 -5.33 66.53
N GLU A 175 22.84 -5.11 66.48
CA GLU A 175 23.66 -4.86 67.67
C GLU A 175 23.23 -3.58 68.41
N GLU A 176 23.01 -2.46 67.71
CA GLU A 176 22.59 -1.21 68.33
C GLU A 176 21.16 -1.32 68.90
N ALA A 177 20.24 -1.98 68.20
CA ALA A 177 18.89 -2.26 68.69
C ALA A 177 18.90 -3.14 69.95
N LEU A 178 19.74 -4.17 70.00
CA LEU A 178 19.94 -5.01 71.19
C LEU A 178 20.59 -4.23 72.35
N ASN A 179 21.48 -3.28 72.05
CA ASN A 179 22.08 -2.41 73.07
C ASN A 179 21.02 -1.49 73.70
N ILE A 180 20.12 -0.93 72.88
CA ILE A 180 18.98 -0.12 73.35
C ILE A 180 18.05 -0.95 74.21
N SER A 181 17.71 -2.15 73.75
CA SER A 181 16.86 -3.09 74.50
C SER A 181 17.47 -3.40 75.86
N ARG A 182 18.78 -3.71 75.92
CA ARG A 182 19.50 -3.95 77.18
C ARG A 182 19.51 -2.73 78.11
N ALA A 183 19.80 -1.54 77.59
CA ALA A 183 19.82 -0.31 78.38
C ALA A 183 18.42 0.01 78.96
N PHE A 184 17.37 -0.19 78.17
CA PHE A 184 16.00 -0.01 78.66
C PHE A 184 15.60 -1.09 79.66
N GLN A 185 15.99 -2.35 79.43
CA GLN A 185 15.73 -3.43 80.39
C GLN A 185 16.34 -3.11 81.76
N GLN A 186 17.56 -2.55 81.80
CA GLN A 186 18.16 -2.09 83.05
C GLN A 186 17.32 -1.00 83.74
N ILE A 187 16.86 0.01 83.00
CA ILE A 187 15.99 1.08 83.54
C ILE A 187 14.66 0.49 84.01
N ARG A 188 14.06 -0.38 83.21
CA ARG A 188 12.79 -1.04 83.49
C ARG A 188 12.88 -1.87 84.75
N ASP A 189 13.93 -2.67 84.88
CA ASP A 189 14.15 -3.57 86.01
C ASP A 189 14.46 -2.75 87.27
N GLU A 190 15.21 -1.63 87.16
CA GLU A 190 15.44 -0.69 88.27
C GLU A 190 14.14 -0.01 88.71
N VAL A 191 13.33 0.48 87.78
CA VAL A 191 12.01 1.06 88.08
C VAL A 191 11.12 0.00 88.73
N ILE A 192 11.02 -1.19 88.15
CA ILE A 192 10.23 -2.27 88.74
C ILE A 192 10.76 -2.63 90.14
N ALA A 193 12.08 -2.69 90.34
CA ALA A 193 12.70 -3.03 91.62
C ALA A 193 12.49 -1.95 92.69
N GLN A 194 12.68 -0.66 92.35
CA GLN A 194 12.50 0.47 93.26
C GLN A 194 11.05 0.60 93.74
N TYR A 195 10.10 0.27 92.86
CA TYR A 195 8.67 0.22 93.17
C TYR A 195 8.18 -1.19 93.59
N SER A 196 9.09 -2.17 93.76
CA SER A 196 8.75 -3.52 94.23
C SER A 196 8.77 -3.57 95.76
N TYR A 197 7.65 -3.20 96.38
CA TYR A 197 7.43 -3.52 97.80
C TYR A 197 7.05 -5.00 97.97
N GLY A 198 7.58 -5.65 99.01
CA GLY A 198 7.57 -7.08 99.25
C GLY A 198 6.21 -7.79 99.04
N ARG A 199 6.30 -8.98 98.43
CA ARG A 199 5.29 -10.03 98.19
C ARG A 199 3.84 -9.71 98.63
N PHE A 200 3.15 -8.91 97.82
CA PHE A 200 1.69 -8.95 97.78
C PHE A 200 1.24 -10.21 97.02
N HIS A 201 0.59 -11.15 97.70
CA HIS A 201 -0.22 -12.18 97.04
C HIS A 201 -1.61 -11.58 96.81
N THR A 202 -1.85 -11.08 95.62
CA THR A 202 -3.22 -10.81 95.13
C THR A 202 -3.41 -11.49 93.80
N ASN A 203 -4.24 -12.53 93.82
CA ASN A 203 -4.92 -13.04 92.64
C ASN A 203 -5.82 -11.93 92.07
N SER A 204 -5.29 -11.05 91.21
CA SER A 204 -6.13 -10.19 90.36
C SER A 204 -5.34 -9.73 89.12
N SER A 205 -5.46 -10.51 88.06
CA SER A 205 -4.96 -10.24 86.70
C SER A 205 -5.78 -9.16 85.96
N THR A 206 -6.28 -8.12 86.65
CA THR A 206 -7.28 -7.18 86.09
C THR A 206 -6.94 -5.70 86.26
N ASN A 207 -5.83 -5.34 86.91
CA ASN A 207 -5.50 -3.93 87.16
C ASN A 207 -4.53 -3.40 86.09
N SER A 208 -4.77 -2.18 85.59
CA SER A 208 -3.89 -1.54 84.59
C SER A 208 -2.49 -1.32 85.17
N THR A 209 -1.48 -1.22 84.32
CA THR A 209 -0.10 -0.92 84.74
C THR A 209 -0.02 0.38 85.54
N GLN A 210 -0.82 1.38 85.17
CA GLN A 210 -1.00 2.63 85.93
C GLN A 210 -1.50 2.38 87.36
N ASP A 211 -2.54 1.56 87.51
CA ASP A 211 -3.11 1.25 88.84
C ASP A 211 -2.09 0.51 89.69
N GLN A 212 -1.34 -0.41 89.09
CA GLN A 212 -0.30 -1.17 89.79
C GLN A 212 0.81 -0.26 90.33
N PHE A 213 1.32 0.68 89.54
CA PHE A 213 2.32 1.64 90.01
C PHE A 213 1.77 2.60 91.07
N THR A 214 0.52 3.04 90.92
CA THR A 214 -0.14 3.95 91.87
C THR A 214 -0.30 3.29 93.24
N ILE A 215 -0.87 2.09 93.29
CA ILE A 215 -1.10 1.34 94.54
C ILE A 215 0.24 1.02 95.22
N LYS A 216 1.25 0.56 94.47
CA LYS A 216 2.56 0.21 95.02
C LYS A 216 3.25 1.42 95.65
N THR A 217 3.19 2.58 95.01
CA THR A 217 3.80 3.82 95.52
C THR A 217 3.13 4.30 96.81
N GLN A 218 1.79 4.22 96.89
CA GLN A 218 1.05 4.56 98.10
C GLN A 218 1.43 3.66 99.28
N LEU A 219 1.49 2.34 99.06
CA LEU A 219 1.89 1.38 100.08
C LEU A 219 3.34 1.60 100.55
N GLN A 220 4.24 1.98 99.65
CA GLN A 220 5.62 2.29 99.99
C GLN A 220 5.71 3.53 100.88
N CYS A 221 4.91 4.57 100.63
CA CYS A 221 4.84 5.74 101.51
C CYS A 221 4.28 5.39 102.89
N ASP A 222 3.19 4.63 102.94
CA ASP A 222 2.59 4.15 104.20
C ASP A 222 3.66 3.43 105.04
N ASN A 223 4.48 2.56 104.42
CA ASN A 223 5.58 1.87 105.09
C ASN A 223 6.73 2.81 105.53
N VAL A 224 7.08 3.84 104.75
CA VAL A 224 8.10 4.83 105.18
C VAL A 224 7.62 5.60 106.42
N VAL A 225 6.34 5.95 106.47
CA VAL A 225 5.73 6.60 107.65
C VAL A 225 5.79 5.67 108.86
N GLU A 226 5.44 4.39 108.67
CA GLU A 226 5.50 3.38 109.74
C GLU A 226 6.92 3.17 110.27
N GLN A 227 7.91 3.00 109.38
CA GLN A 227 9.34 2.93 109.76
C GLN A 227 9.82 4.20 110.48
N GLY A 228 9.31 5.37 110.09
CA GLY A 228 9.57 6.62 110.77
C GLY A 228 9.05 6.61 112.21
N ILE A 229 7.83 6.11 112.43
CA ILE A 229 7.22 5.99 113.76
C ILE A 229 8.05 5.04 114.62
N GLU A 230 8.40 3.87 114.10
CA GLU A 230 9.25 2.89 114.80
C GLU A 230 10.58 3.50 115.21
N ARG A 231 11.31 4.14 114.28
CA ARG A 231 12.58 4.81 114.58
C ARG A 231 12.45 5.94 115.59
N CYS A 232 11.33 6.67 115.57
CA CYS A 232 11.05 7.72 116.55
C CYS A 232 10.83 7.12 117.95
N GLN A 233 10.05 6.04 118.05
CA GLN A 233 9.82 5.34 119.31
C GLN A 233 11.12 4.75 119.86
N GLU A 234 11.93 4.15 119.00
CA GLU A 234 13.28 3.67 119.34
C GLU A 234 14.18 4.81 119.84
N TRP A 235 14.15 5.99 119.21
CA TRP A 235 14.94 7.13 119.64
C TRP A 235 14.60 7.57 121.07
N PHE A 236 13.31 7.69 121.40
CA PHE A 236 12.87 8.03 122.75
C PHE A 236 13.33 6.97 123.76
N GLN A 237 13.20 5.69 123.40
CA GLN A 237 13.63 4.59 124.26
C GLN A 237 15.14 4.63 124.55
N VAL A 238 15.96 4.86 123.53
CA VAL A 238 17.43 4.97 123.66
C VAL A 238 17.81 6.21 124.48
N LYS A 239 17.12 7.34 124.30
CA LYS A 239 17.38 8.56 125.08
C LYS A 239 16.95 8.44 126.53
N TRP A 240 15.83 7.78 126.80
CA TRP A 240 15.40 7.44 128.15
C TRP A 240 16.47 6.61 128.89
N GLN A 241 16.97 5.53 128.26
CA GLN A 241 18.02 4.69 128.83
C GLN A 241 19.30 5.49 129.14
N LYS A 242 19.76 6.32 128.21
CA LYS A 242 20.95 7.17 128.44
C LYS A 242 20.74 8.22 129.54
N CYS A 243 19.52 8.72 129.69
CA CYS A 243 19.19 9.71 130.72
C CYS A 243 19.24 9.08 132.12
N ILE A 244 18.68 7.87 132.30
CA ILE A 244 18.65 7.20 133.60
C ILE A 244 20.03 6.68 134.02
N GLU A 245 20.88 6.30 133.06
CA GLU A 245 22.26 5.87 133.33
C GLU A 245 23.19 7.00 133.79
N ASN A 246 22.98 8.24 133.30
CA ASN A 246 23.85 9.38 133.62
C ASN A 246 23.52 10.06 134.96
N ILE A 247 22.30 9.92 135.48
CA ILE A 247 21.86 10.58 136.72
C ILE A 247 21.92 9.56 137.86
N ALA A 248 23.01 9.57 138.63
CA ALA A 248 23.31 8.59 139.69
C ALA A 248 22.42 8.68 140.95
N VAL A 249 21.40 9.56 140.98
CA VAL A 249 20.49 9.73 142.12
C VAL A 249 19.10 9.20 141.77
N PRO A 250 18.64 8.09 142.39
CA PRO A 250 17.46 7.34 141.93
C PRO A 250 16.15 8.14 141.99
N ILE A 251 16.00 9.08 142.93
CA ILE A 251 14.76 9.86 143.10
C ILE A 251 14.70 11.06 142.12
N ILE A 252 15.85 11.61 141.72
CA ILE A 252 15.93 12.80 140.85
C ILE A 252 15.95 12.40 139.37
N GLY A 253 16.57 11.25 139.03
CA GLY A 253 16.62 10.73 137.66
C GLY A 253 15.24 10.42 137.08
N ASP A 254 14.36 9.82 137.88
CA ASP A 254 13.00 9.48 137.42
C ASP A 254 12.16 10.71 137.08
N ILE A 255 12.33 11.85 137.76
CA ILE A 255 11.58 13.08 137.47
C ILE A 255 12.13 13.80 136.24
N LEU A 256 13.45 13.94 136.13
CA LEU A 256 14.08 14.65 135.01
C LEU A 256 13.97 13.91 133.68
N CYS A 257 13.98 12.58 133.70
CA CYS A 257 13.94 11.79 132.48
C CYS A 257 12.52 11.56 131.92
N VAL A 258 11.42 11.85 132.67
CA VAL A 258 10.02 11.54 132.27
C VAL A 258 9.64 12.09 130.91
N SER A 259 10.17 13.25 130.52
CA SER A 259 9.95 13.81 129.18
C SER A 259 10.39 12.87 128.04
N MET A 260 11.32 11.95 128.30
CA MET A 260 11.81 10.96 127.33
C MET A 260 10.93 9.71 127.24
N LYS A 261 9.91 9.56 128.09
CA LYS A 261 8.91 8.47 127.99
C LYS A 261 7.74 8.79 127.04
N PHE A 262 7.68 10.00 126.48
CA PHE A 262 6.58 10.46 125.61
C PHE A 262 6.67 9.95 124.17
N HIS A 263 6.96 8.66 123.98
CA HIS A 263 7.00 8.01 122.67
C HIS A 263 5.64 8.02 121.94
N PHE A 264 4.51 8.21 122.65
CA PHE A 264 3.19 8.41 122.04
C PHE A 264 3.14 9.63 121.11
N LEU A 265 4.04 10.61 121.28
CA LEU A 265 4.16 11.76 120.37
C LEU A 265 4.61 11.35 118.97
N CYS A 266 5.25 10.19 118.80
CA CYS A 266 5.65 9.66 117.49
C CYS A 266 4.45 9.26 116.63
N ASP A 267 3.31 8.88 117.23
CA ASP A 267 2.11 8.50 116.48
C ASP A 267 1.47 9.68 115.75
N VAL A 268 1.87 10.92 116.04
CA VAL A 268 1.49 12.11 115.26
C VAL A 268 1.89 11.95 113.79
N MET A 269 2.98 11.21 113.49
CA MET A 269 3.38 10.94 112.11
C MET A 269 2.38 10.06 111.35
N ARG A 270 1.52 9.30 112.04
CA ARG A 270 0.43 8.51 111.40
C ARG A 270 -0.61 9.41 110.73
N ALA A 271 -0.68 10.70 111.09
CA ALA A 271 -1.48 11.69 110.36
C ALA A 271 -0.97 11.94 108.92
N MET A 272 0.23 11.45 108.56
CA MET A 272 0.75 11.48 107.18
C MET A 272 0.24 10.32 106.30
N THR A 273 -0.34 9.25 106.86
CA THR A 273 -0.89 8.12 106.07
C THR A 273 -2.04 8.54 105.13
N PRO A 274 -3.02 9.36 105.54
CA PRO A 274 -4.01 9.93 104.61
C PRO A 274 -3.37 10.78 103.50
N TRP A 275 -2.30 11.51 103.84
CA TRP A 275 -1.54 12.33 102.89
C TRP A 275 -0.85 11.47 101.84
N CYS A 276 -0.23 10.34 102.22
CA CYS A 276 0.34 9.36 101.29
C CYS A 276 -0.68 8.87 100.23
N ARG A 277 -1.95 8.72 100.61
CA ARG A 277 -3.01 8.20 99.71
C ARG A 277 -3.65 9.25 98.82
N GLN A 278 -3.64 10.51 99.22
CA GLN A 278 -4.29 11.61 98.49
C GLN A 278 -3.29 12.44 97.67
N GLU A 279 -2.06 12.63 98.16
CA GLU A 279 -1.13 13.63 97.63
C GLU A 279 0.13 13.05 96.96
N ILE A 280 0.27 11.72 96.87
CA ILE A 280 1.33 11.06 96.08
C ILE A 280 0.72 10.42 94.83
N PRO A 281 0.31 11.22 93.82
CA PRO A 281 -0.14 10.67 92.55
C PRO A 281 1.06 10.24 91.70
N VAL A 282 1.02 9.00 91.21
CA VAL A 282 1.76 8.65 89.99
C VAL A 282 1.08 9.37 88.84
N GLU A 283 1.87 10.02 87.98
CA GLU A 283 1.34 10.78 86.84
C GLU A 283 0.38 9.92 86.01
N GLY A 284 -0.80 10.45 85.68
CA GLY A 284 -1.95 9.66 85.20
C GLY A 284 -1.72 8.87 83.89
N ASN A 285 -0.67 9.21 83.14
CA ASN A 285 -0.30 8.56 81.89
C ASN A 285 0.97 7.70 81.98
N PHE A 286 1.55 7.53 83.16
CA PHE A 286 2.81 6.82 83.34
C PHE A 286 2.74 5.36 82.85
N GLY A 287 1.71 4.60 83.26
CA GLY A 287 1.52 3.20 82.89
C GLY A 287 1.35 3.01 81.38
N GLN A 288 0.53 3.84 80.73
CA GLN A 288 0.36 3.80 79.27
C GLN A 288 1.66 4.13 78.53
N THR A 289 2.45 5.08 79.06
CA THR A 289 3.73 5.47 78.46
C THR A 289 4.76 4.35 78.61
N PHE A 290 4.80 3.72 79.79
CA PHE A 290 5.64 2.57 80.07
C PHE A 290 5.32 1.39 79.14
N ASP A 291 4.05 1.07 78.97
CA ASP A 291 3.60 -0.02 78.09
C ASP A 291 3.94 0.26 76.61
N LYS A 292 3.69 1.49 76.14
CA LYS A 292 4.04 1.91 74.77
C LYS A 292 5.54 1.86 74.53
N LEU A 293 6.36 2.29 75.51
CA LEU A 293 7.81 2.23 75.41
C LEU A 293 8.32 0.79 75.37
N ASN A 294 7.80 -0.07 76.25
CA ASN A 294 8.16 -1.48 76.26
C ASN A 294 7.81 -2.15 74.93
N GLN A 295 6.59 -1.92 74.41
CA GLN A 295 6.18 -2.41 73.10
C GLN A 295 7.05 -1.87 71.95
N SER A 296 7.36 -0.57 71.96
CA SER A 296 8.17 0.07 70.90
C SER A 296 9.58 -0.52 70.84
N ILE A 297 10.15 -0.88 71.98
CA ILE A 297 11.50 -1.46 72.07
C ILE A 297 11.49 -2.92 71.62
N ASP A 298 10.45 -3.68 71.97
CA ASP A 298 10.27 -5.05 71.47
C ASP A 298 10.11 -5.07 69.94
N LEU A 299 9.34 -4.13 69.38
CA LEU A 299 9.18 -3.98 67.93
C LEU A 299 10.50 -3.61 67.25
N LEU A 300 11.26 -2.67 67.82
CA LEU A 300 12.56 -2.25 67.30
C LEU A 300 13.53 -3.43 67.16
N SER A 301 13.60 -4.29 68.18
CA SER A 301 14.48 -5.47 68.15
C SER A 301 14.05 -6.51 67.10
N ARG A 302 12.74 -6.62 66.82
CA ARG A 302 12.19 -7.63 65.91
C ARG A 302 12.34 -7.23 64.44
N GLU A 303 12.03 -5.99 64.10
CA GLU A 303 12.00 -5.54 62.69
C GLU A 303 13.40 -5.54 62.05
N PHE A 304 14.45 -5.19 62.79
CA PHE A 304 15.84 -5.22 62.29
C PHE A 304 16.44 -6.63 62.13
N SER A 305 15.69 -7.69 62.45
CA SER A 305 16.15 -9.08 62.27
C SER A 305 15.72 -9.70 60.92
N THR A 306 14.84 -9.04 60.17
CA THR A 306 14.28 -9.56 58.90
C THR A 306 15.31 -9.55 57.76
N ASP A 307 15.22 -10.54 56.87
CA ASP A 307 16.05 -10.63 55.66
C ASP A 307 15.26 -10.16 54.44
N LEU A 308 15.79 -9.17 53.71
CA LEU A 308 15.24 -8.78 52.41
C LEU A 308 15.98 -9.53 51.30
N VAL A 309 15.24 -10.34 50.53
CA VAL A 309 15.74 -10.97 49.31
C VAL A 309 15.25 -10.16 48.12
N LEU A 310 16.18 -9.57 47.37
CA LEU A 310 15.88 -8.86 46.13
C LEU A 310 16.02 -9.83 44.97
N GLU A 311 14.89 -10.22 44.40
CA GLU A 311 14.87 -11.01 43.17
C GLU A 311 14.80 -10.06 41.97
N HIS A 312 15.86 -10.04 41.16
CA HIS A 312 15.91 -9.24 39.96
C HIS A 312 15.46 -10.10 38.78
N GLU A 313 14.20 -9.94 38.35
CA GLU A 313 13.71 -10.61 37.15
C GLU A 313 14.21 -9.84 35.93
N GLU A 314 15.38 -10.23 35.41
CA GLU A 314 15.87 -9.68 34.16
C GLU A 314 14.97 -10.14 33.00
N GLN A 315 14.01 -9.30 32.63
CA GLN A 315 13.24 -9.39 31.40
C GLN A 315 14.11 -9.10 30.14
N GLN A 316 15.39 -9.50 30.17
CA GLN A 316 16.36 -9.31 29.08
C GLN A 316 16.14 -10.29 27.92
N VAL A 317 15.61 -11.49 28.17
CA VAL A 317 15.58 -12.58 27.17
C VAL A 317 14.46 -12.41 26.12
N LEU A 318 13.36 -11.73 26.45
CA LEU A 318 12.21 -11.66 25.53
C LEU A 318 12.41 -10.66 24.37
N LEU A 319 13.23 -9.62 24.55
CA LEU A 319 13.29 -8.50 23.60
C LEU A 319 14.52 -8.49 22.67
N GLY A 320 15.66 -9.04 23.10
CA GLY A 320 16.85 -9.12 22.22
C GLY A 320 16.66 -10.13 21.08
N ASP A 321 16.19 -11.34 21.41
CA ASP A 321 15.92 -12.42 20.45
C ASP A 321 14.74 -12.09 19.51
N PHE A 322 13.78 -11.27 19.96
CA PHE A 322 12.69 -10.79 19.09
C PHE A 322 13.21 -9.93 17.93
N GLN A 323 14.22 -9.09 18.18
CA GLN A 323 14.71 -8.14 17.19
C GLN A 323 15.55 -8.83 16.09
N ASP A 324 16.48 -9.71 16.47
CA ASP A 324 17.26 -10.47 15.51
C ASP A 324 16.37 -11.34 14.62
N ARG A 325 15.32 -11.94 15.23
CA ARG A 325 14.28 -12.66 14.49
C ARG A 325 13.47 -11.75 13.58
N PHE A 326 13.09 -10.56 14.04
CA PHE A 326 12.34 -9.60 13.22
C PHE A 326 13.13 -9.14 12.00
N VAL A 327 14.41 -8.78 12.17
CA VAL A 327 15.29 -8.37 11.06
C VAL A 327 15.54 -9.54 10.11
N ALA A 328 15.76 -10.75 10.63
CA ALA A 328 15.93 -11.96 9.81
C ALA A 328 14.68 -12.27 8.98
N GLU A 329 13.49 -12.22 9.59
CA GLU A 329 12.20 -12.46 8.94
C GLU A 329 11.91 -11.42 7.84
N LEU A 330 12.16 -10.13 8.13
CA LEU A 330 12.03 -9.06 7.13
C LEU A 330 12.99 -9.27 5.96
N THR A 331 14.26 -9.58 6.24
CA THR A 331 15.27 -9.80 5.20
C THR A 331 14.90 -10.99 4.33
N SER A 332 14.41 -12.08 4.93
CA SER A 332 13.89 -13.25 4.21
C SER A 332 12.71 -12.88 3.31
N SER A 333 11.73 -12.13 3.83
CA SER A 333 10.56 -11.68 3.05
C SER A 333 10.96 -10.84 1.84
N PHE A 334 11.95 -9.95 1.99
CA PHE A 334 12.45 -9.14 0.88
C PHE A 334 13.25 -9.94 -0.14
N GLN A 335 14.03 -10.95 0.31
CA GLN A 335 14.73 -11.88 -0.58
C GLN A 335 13.75 -12.69 -1.42
N GLU A 336 12.68 -13.22 -0.82
CA GLU A 336 11.63 -13.93 -1.55
C GLU A 336 10.96 -13.04 -2.61
N ALA A 337 10.65 -11.78 -2.27
CA ALA A 337 10.09 -10.83 -3.22
C ALA A 337 11.07 -10.50 -4.37
N GLN A 338 12.37 -10.39 -4.06
CA GLN A 338 13.41 -10.14 -5.06
C GLN A 338 13.58 -11.34 -6.00
N ASP A 339 13.56 -12.56 -5.46
CA ASP A 339 13.59 -13.79 -6.25
C ASP A 339 12.34 -13.91 -7.13
N LEU A 340 11.15 -13.60 -6.61
CA LEU A 340 9.95 -13.58 -7.44
C LEU A 340 10.06 -12.55 -8.58
N SER A 341 10.61 -11.37 -8.30
CA SER A 341 10.82 -10.34 -9.33
C SER A 341 11.80 -10.77 -10.42
N SER A 342 12.86 -11.50 -10.08
CA SER A 342 13.85 -12.00 -11.04
C SER A 342 13.25 -13.08 -11.94
N HIS A 343 12.48 -14.02 -11.38
CA HIS A 343 11.74 -15.01 -12.16
C HIS A 343 10.74 -14.35 -13.11
N VAL A 344 10.01 -13.33 -12.66
CA VAL A 344 9.10 -12.58 -13.53
C VAL A 344 9.85 -11.90 -14.68
N LEU A 345 10.99 -11.27 -14.42
CA LEU A 345 11.82 -10.66 -15.46
C LEU A 345 12.29 -11.68 -16.51
N GLU A 346 12.74 -12.86 -16.09
CA GLU A 346 13.11 -13.95 -17.01
C GLU A 346 11.92 -14.38 -17.89
N THR A 347 10.72 -14.50 -17.31
CA THR A 347 9.52 -14.83 -18.09
C THR A 347 9.14 -13.72 -19.08
N LEU A 348 9.28 -12.45 -18.71
CA LEU A 348 9.02 -11.30 -19.58
C LEU A 348 10.02 -11.24 -20.75
N GLN A 349 11.28 -11.58 -20.53
CA GLN A 349 12.30 -11.69 -21.60
C GLN A 349 11.95 -12.78 -22.61
N ILE A 350 11.47 -13.94 -22.14
CA ILE A 350 10.99 -15.02 -23.02
C ILE A 350 9.77 -14.55 -23.81
N LEU A 351 8.80 -13.88 -23.16
CA LEU A 351 7.62 -13.32 -23.82
C LEU A 351 7.97 -12.26 -24.88
N LEU A 352 8.98 -11.42 -24.62
CA LEU A 352 9.52 -10.48 -25.60
C LEU A 352 10.01 -11.21 -26.86
N SER A 353 10.79 -12.28 -26.72
CA SER A 353 11.24 -13.08 -27.87
C SER A 353 10.06 -13.74 -28.62
N LEU A 354 9.05 -14.21 -27.89
CA LEU A 354 7.87 -14.86 -28.46
C LEU A 354 6.99 -13.87 -29.24
N THR A 355 6.82 -12.64 -28.75
CA THR A 355 6.06 -11.61 -29.47
C THR A 355 6.70 -11.30 -30.84
N PHE A 356 8.02 -11.35 -30.95
CA PHE A 356 8.73 -11.17 -32.22
C PHE A 356 8.42 -12.31 -33.22
N ILE A 357 8.32 -13.56 -32.76
CA ILE A 357 7.86 -14.70 -33.56
C ILE A 357 6.41 -14.47 -34.02
N THR A 358 5.53 -13.92 -33.18
CA THR A 358 4.13 -13.62 -33.59
C THR A 358 4.05 -12.54 -34.67
N ILE A 359 4.95 -11.53 -34.65
CA ILE A 359 5.04 -10.52 -35.69
C ILE A 359 5.44 -11.17 -37.02
N PHE A 360 6.45 -12.03 -37.00
CA PHE A 360 6.96 -12.72 -38.18
C PHE A 360 5.91 -13.68 -38.77
N THR A 361 5.42 -14.64 -37.97
CA THR A 361 4.40 -15.61 -38.40
C THR A 361 3.12 -14.91 -38.84
N GLY A 362 2.75 -13.81 -38.21
CA GLY A 362 1.62 -12.98 -38.58
C GLY A 362 1.75 -12.28 -39.93
N ALA A 363 2.97 -11.91 -40.36
CA ALA A 363 3.21 -11.34 -41.69
C ALA A 363 3.08 -12.41 -42.78
N PHE A 364 3.63 -13.60 -42.56
CA PHE A 364 3.47 -14.75 -43.46
C PHE A 364 2.02 -15.23 -43.53
N GLY A 365 1.32 -15.26 -42.39
CA GLY A 365 -0.09 -15.57 -42.31
C GLY A 365 -0.94 -14.59 -43.12
N TYR A 366 -0.64 -13.29 -43.04
CA TYR A 366 -1.33 -12.27 -43.86
C TYR A 366 -1.15 -12.51 -45.36
N VAL A 367 0.08 -12.77 -45.84
CA VAL A 367 0.32 -13.06 -47.27
C VAL A 367 -0.42 -14.32 -47.71
N ARG A 368 -0.40 -15.37 -46.89
CA ARG A 368 -1.10 -16.63 -47.17
C ARG A 368 -2.61 -16.41 -47.29
N GLN A 369 -3.21 -15.71 -46.34
CA GLN A 369 -4.65 -15.42 -46.34
C GLN A 369 -5.03 -14.47 -47.47
N TYR A 370 -4.22 -13.45 -47.74
CA TYR A 370 -4.39 -12.54 -48.87
C TYR A 370 -4.46 -13.26 -50.23
N ARG A 371 -3.71 -14.35 -50.38
CA ARG A 371 -3.64 -15.14 -51.61
C ARG A 371 -4.73 -16.22 -51.70
N ASN A 372 -5.15 -16.77 -50.57
CA ASN A 372 -6.08 -17.90 -50.54
C ASN A 372 -7.55 -17.46 -50.38
N ASP A 373 -7.79 -16.35 -49.70
CA ASP A 373 -9.14 -15.84 -49.42
C ASP A 373 -9.39 -14.52 -50.18
N ILE A 374 -10.47 -14.50 -50.96
CA ILE A 374 -10.87 -13.33 -51.75
C ILE A 374 -11.56 -12.28 -50.87
N PHE A 375 -12.27 -12.69 -49.81
CA PHE A 375 -13.04 -11.81 -48.92
C PHE A 375 -12.15 -11.09 -47.90
N PHE A 376 -11.06 -11.72 -47.47
CA PHE A 376 -10.14 -11.21 -46.45
C PHE A 376 -9.57 -9.81 -46.76
N ASP A 377 -9.90 -8.77 -45.99
CA ASP A 377 -9.36 -7.40 -46.18
C ASP A 377 -9.70 -6.77 -47.57
N ASN A 378 -10.82 -7.18 -48.19
CA ASN A 378 -11.27 -6.73 -49.52
C ASN A 378 -12.35 -5.65 -49.48
N THR A 379 -12.11 -4.53 -48.79
CA THR A 379 -13.10 -3.45 -48.58
C THR A 379 -12.70 -2.12 -49.20
N TYR A 380 -11.58 -2.06 -49.93
CA TYR A 380 -11.01 -0.79 -50.42
C TYR A 380 -11.42 -0.44 -51.85
N ILE A 381 -11.72 0.84 -52.07
CA ILE A 381 -11.99 1.39 -53.41
C ILE A 381 -10.67 1.75 -54.09
N THR A 382 -10.20 0.89 -54.99
CA THR A 382 -8.95 1.07 -55.73
C THR A 382 -9.11 1.95 -56.98
N THR A 383 -7.99 2.36 -57.60
CA THR A 383 -8.01 3.07 -58.89
C THR A 383 -8.63 2.21 -59.98
N TYR A 384 -8.34 0.91 -60.00
CA TYR A 384 -8.92 -0.05 -60.95
C TYR A 384 -10.45 -0.18 -60.78
N PHE A 385 -10.94 -0.14 -59.53
CA PHE A 385 -12.37 -0.11 -59.25
C PHE A 385 -13.05 1.11 -59.90
N ARG A 386 -12.46 2.31 -59.76
CA ARG A 386 -12.97 3.55 -60.37
C ARG A 386 -12.92 3.51 -61.90
N GLN A 387 -11.90 2.86 -62.48
CA GLN A 387 -11.79 2.68 -63.94
C GLN A 387 -12.88 1.76 -64.49
N ILE A 388 -13.20 0.65 -63.80
CA ILE A 388 -14.31 -0.24 -64.18
C ILE A 388 -15.63 0.54 -64.16
N ASP A 389 -15.86 1.32 -63.10
CA ASP A 389 -17.06 2.13 -62.93
C ASP A 389 -17.20 3.19 -64.04
N ALA A 390 -16.14 3.95 -64.32
CA ALA A 390 -16.11 4.95 -65.39
C ALA A 390 -16.40 4.33 -66.77
N ARG A 391 -15.81 3.17 -67.08
CA ARG A 391 -16.07 2.45 -68.35
C ARG A 391 -17.51 1.97 -68.48
N ARG A 392 -18.13 1.52 -67.38
CA ARG A 392 -19.55 1.11 -67.38
C ARG A 392 -20.47 2.32 -67.52
N LYS A 393 -20.13 3.43 -66.88
CA LYS A 393 -20.84 4.71 -67.01
C LYS A 393 -20.81 5.20 -68.46
N THR A 394 -19.66 5.19 -69.13
CA THR A 394 -19.55 5.56 -70.55
C THR A 394 -20.31 4.59 -71.47
N ALA A 395 -20.38 3.31 -71.10
CA ALA A 395 -21.12 2.29 -71.85
C ALA A 395 -22.63 2.25 -71.52
N LYS A 396 -23.17 3.22 -70.77
CA LYS A 396 -24.58 3.27 -70.32
C LYS A 396 -25.04 1.98 -69.61
N LYS A 397 -24.13 1.29 -68.93
CA LYS A 397 -24.44 0.12 -68.08
C LYS A 397 -24.59 0.56 -66.63
N HIS A 398 -25.22 -0.28 -65.80
CA HIS A 398 -25.31 -0.03 -64.36
C HIS A 398 -23.92 0.18 -63.74
N TYR A 399 -23.80 1.21 -62.92
CA TYR A 399 -22.57 1.66 -62.26
C TYR A 399 -22.81 1.86 -60.76
N LEU A 400 -21.74 1.89 -59.97
CA LEU A 400 -21.77 1.89 -58.50
C LEU A 400 -21.54 3.27 -57.87
N LEU A 401 -20.68 4.14 -58.43
CA LEU A 401 -20.41 5.46 -57.82
C LEU A 401 -21.43 6.51 -58.29
N PRO A 402 -22.09 7.30 -57.40
CA PRO A 402 -21.80 7.51 -55.98
C PRO A 402 -22.33 6.42 -55.03
N LEU A 403 -21.61 6.21 -53.92
CA LEU A 403 -21.96 5.21 -52.89
C LEU A 403 -23.17 5.64 -52.07
N ASN A 404 -24.05 4.68 -51.78
CA ASN A 404 -25.17 4.87 -50.85
C ASN A 404 -24.67 4.98 -49.39
N ARG A 405 -25.53 5.47 -48.48
CA ARG A 405 -25.15 5.65 -47.06
C ARG A 405 -24.70 4.36 -46.39
N THR A 406 -25.34 3.23 -46.69
CA THR A 406 -25.00 1.90 -46.17
C THR A 406 -23.67 1.41 -46.72
N GLU A 407 -23.45 1.53 -48.03
CA GLU A 407 -22.22 1.11 -48.69
C GLU A 407 -20.99 1.96 -48.31
N ARG A 408 -21.20 3.22 -47.93
CA ARG A 408 -20.12 4.10 -47.45
C ARG A 408 -19.51 3.63 -46.12
N ILE A 409 -20.23 2.80 -45.36
CA ILE A 409 -19.75 2.19 -44.12
C ILE A 409 -18.94 0.92 -44.44
N GLU A 410 -19.34 0.16 -45.46
CA GLU A 410 -18.67 -1.09 -45.87
C GLU A 410 -17.43 -0.86 -46.76
N LEU A 411 -17.44 0.16 -47.61
CA LEU A 411 -16.38 0.45 -48.59
C LEU A 411 -15.52 1.63 -48.13
N ILE A 412 -14.25 1.35 -47.87
CA ILE A 412 -13.28 2.32 -47.36
C ILE A 412 -12.59 3.03 -48.55
N ASN A 413 -12.63 4.36 -48.55
CA ASN A 413 -11.84 5.16 -49.47
C ASN A 413 -10.38 5.22 -48.95
N PRO A 414 -9.36 4.86 -49.74
CA PRO A 414 -7.96 4.89 -49.31
C PRO A 414 -7.47 6.26 -48.82
N TRP A 415 -8.12 7.34 -49.28
CA TRP A 415 -7.71 8.73 -49.07
C TRP A 415 -8.53 9.49 -48.00
N SER A 416 -9.49 8.85 -47.34
CA SER A 416 -10.22 9.53 -46.26
C SER A 416 -9.33 9.58 -45.01
N PRO A 417 -9.03 10.78 -44.45
CA PRO A 417 -8.26 10.92 -43.21
C PRO A 417 -9.09 10.62 -41.96
N LEU A 418 -10.31 10.08 -42.13
CA LEU A 418 -11.23 9.85 -41.01
C LEU A 418 -10.72 8.68 -40.16
N ILE A 419 -10.12 9.03 -39.03
CA ILE A 419 -9.69 8.11 -37.98
C ILE A 419 -10.94 7.69 -37.21
N HIS A 420 -11.16 6.39 -37.04
CA HIS A 420 -12.27 5.87 -36.25
C HIS A 420 -11.89 5.95 -34.76
N PRO A 421 -12.65 6.68 -33.91
CA PRO A 421 -12.28 6.93 -32.50
C PRO A 421 -12.27 5.67 -31.63
N SER A 422 -12.90 4.59 -32.10
CA SER A 422 -12.95 3.28 -31.46
C SER A 422 -11.60 2.55 -31.40
N GLU A 423 -10.57 3.06 -32.09
CA GLU A 423 -9.22 2.49 -32.08
C GLU A 423 -8.30 3.11 -30.99
N LEU A 424 -8.74 4.14 -30.25
CA LEU A 424 -8.02 4.63 -29.07
C LEU A 424 -8.26 3.66 -27.91
N GLN A 425 -7.38 2.68 -27.79
CA GLN A 425 -7.50 1.55 -26.88
C GLN A 425 -7.37 1.99 -25.41
N GLU A 426 -8.36 1.65 -24.57
CA GLU A 426 -8.35 1.90 -23.11
C GLU A 426 -7.08 1.39 -22.42
N LEU A 427 -6.50 0.31 -22.95
CA LEU A 427 -5.29 -0.33 -22.43
C LEU A 427 -4.06 0.60 -22.37
N VAL A 428 -3.88 1.48 -23.36
CA VAL A 428 -2.73 2.41 -23.41
C VAL A 428 -2.88 3.49 -22.34
N MET A 429 -4.12 3.93 -22.09
CA MET A 429 -4.43 4.90 -21.04
C MET A 429 -4.21 4.30 -19.65
N CYS A 430 -4.73 3.10 -19.40
CA CYS A 430 -4.53 2.41 -18.12
C CYS A 430 -3.04 2.15 -17.83
N LEU A 431 -2.29 1.67 -18.82
CA LEU A 431 -0.85 1.44 -18.69
C LEU A 431 -0.08 2.74 -18.47
N GLY A 432 -0.44 3.82 -19.17
CA GLY A 432 0.18 5.13 -18.97
C GLY A 432 -0.06 5.69 -17.57
N VAL A 433 -1.28 5.54 -17.03
CA VAL A 433 -1.58 5.91 -15.63
C VAL A 433 -0.77 5.07 -14.66
N LEU A 434 -0.66 3.75 -14.87
CA LEU A 434 0.15 2.87 -14.03
C LEU A 434 1.63 3.30 -13.99
N VAL A 435 2.23 3.56 -15.16
CA VAL A 435 3.62 4.03 -15.25
C VAL A 435 3.79 5.36 -14.52
N PHE A 436 2.86 6.31 -14.74
CA PHE A 436 2.91 7.60 -14.06
C PHE A 436 2.83 7.46 -12.54
N VAL A 437 1.90 6.65 -12.02
CA VAL A 437 1.76 6.40 -10.58
C VAL A 437 3.02 5.76 -9.99
N LEU A 438 3.57 4.73 -10.64
CA LEU A 438 4.78 4.06 -10.14
C LEU A 438 5.99 5.00 -10.12
N LEU A 439 6.19 5.82 -11.15
CA LEU A 439 7.27 6.80 -11.19
C LEU A 439 7.07 7.91 -10.14
N ALA A 440 5.82 8.36 -9.93
CA ALA A 440 5.50 9.30 -8.87
C ALA A 440 5.80 8.71 -7.47
N VAL A 441 5.39 7.46 -7.21
CA VAL A 441 5.69 6.78 -5.95
C VAL A 441 7.20 6.68 -5.73
N ASP A 442 7.96 6.25 -6.73
CA ASP A 442 9.42 6.16 -6.65
C ASP A 442 10.10 7.51 -6.39
N LEU A 443 9.69 8.56 -7.09
CA LEU A 443 10.17 9.93 -6.89
C LEU A 443 9.83 10.44 -5.49
N THR A 444 8.59 10.25 -5.04
CA THR A 444 8.19 10.69 -3.69
C THR A 444 8.91 9.92 -2.60
N LEU A 445 9.09 8.61 -2.75
CA LEU A 445 9.77 7.77 -1.77
C LEU A 445 11.25 8.13 -1.65
N SER A 446 11.95 8.29 -2.78
CA SER A 446 13.35 8.72 -2.78
C SER A 446 13.53 10.10 -2.16
N HIS A 447 12.68 11.07 -2.49
CA HIS A 447 12.70 12.39 -1.87
C HIS A 447 12.42 12.35 -0.36
N MET A 448 11.44 11.56 0.07
CA MET A 448 11.12 11.41 1.50
C MET A 448 12.29 10.76 2.24
N LEU A 449 12.99 9.80 1.63
CA LEU A 449 14.18 9.19 2.19
C LEU A 449 15.36 10.15 2.30
N ASP A 450 15.59 10.99 1.30
CA ASP A 450 16.61 12.04 1.35
C ASP A 450 16.33 13.04 2.49
N ILE A 451 15.06 13.45 2.64
CA ILE A 451 14.62 14.32 3.73
C ILE A 451 14.85 13.64 5.08
N LEU A 452 14.49 12.37 5.21
CA LEU A 452 14.73 11.60 6.44
C LEU A 452 16.23 11.53 6.74
N HIS A 453 17.06 11.09 5.81
CA HIS A 453 18.51 10.98 5.99
C HIS A 453 19.14 12.31 6.43
N THR A 454 18.70 13.44 5.87
CA THR A 454 19.28 14.76 6.20
C THR A 454 18.77 15.36 7.51
N HIS A 455 17.51 15.11 7.89
CA HIS A 455 16.88 15.79 9.02
C HIS A 455 16.68 14.92 10.26
N THR A 456 16.92 13.61 10.22
CA THR A 456 16.70 12.73 11.39
C THR A 456 17.97 12.41 12.17
N LEU A 457 19.12 13.03 11.89
CA LEU A 457 20.31 12.90 12.75
C LEU A 457 19.96 13.33 14.18
N THR A 458 20.06 12.41 15.12
CA THR A 458 19.85 12.68 16.55
C THR A 458 21.05 12.18 17.34
N GLU A 459 21.59 13.07 18.17
CA GLU A 459 22.64 12.76 19.14
C GLU A 459 22.00 12.64 20.51
N PHE A 460 22.19 11.49 21.17
CA PHE A 460 21.71 11.24 22.51
C PHE A 460 22.89 11.28 23.48
N ASN A 461 22.88 12.26 24.38
CA ASN A 461 23.89 12.43 25.42
C ASN A 461 23.21 12.37 26.78
N LEU A 462 23.39 11.26 27.49
CA LEU A 462 22.88 11.06 28.83
C LEU A 462 23.99 11.27 29.84
N THR A 463 23.86 12.34 30.64
CA THR A 463 24.73 12.62 31.78
C THR A 463 23.94 12.53 33.07
N SER A 464 24.20 11.50 33.88
CA SER A 464 23.59 11.33 35.21
C SER A 464 24.63 11.61 36.29
N HIS A 465 24.27 12.49 37.24
CA HIS A 465 25.07 12.82 38.40
C HIS A 465 24.23 12.63 39.66
N HIS A 466 24.57 11.65 40.48
CA HIS A 466 24.01 11.45 41.81
C HIS A 466 25.10 11.76 42.83
N HIS A 467 24.84 12.64 43.78
CA HIS A 467 25.73 12.91 44.91
C HIS A 467 24.91 13.30 46.13
N VAL A 468 24.81 12.39 47.10
CA VAL A 468 24.11 12.59 48.37
C VAL A 468 25.12 12.40 49.49
N ASP A 469 25.42 13.45 50.25
CA ASP A 469 26.25 13.39 51.47
C ASP A 469 25.40 13.91 52.64
N ILE A 470 24.96 13.02 53.51
CA ILE A 470 24.15 13.37 54.69
C ILE A 470 24.95 13.04 55.94
N ARG A 471 25.22 14.07 56.76
CA ARG A 471 26.01 13.94 57.99
C ARG A 471 25.14 14.08 59.22
N VAL A 472 25.11 13.03 60.05
CA VAL A 472 24.36 13.02 61.31
C VAL A 472 25.27 13.43 62.47
N GLY A 473 24.99 14.60 63.05
CA GLY A 473 25.67 15.12 64.25
C GLY A 473 25.08 14.58 65.56
N GLY A 474 25.87 14.66 66.64
CA GLY A 474 25.45 14.27 67.99
C GLY A 474 25.90 12.88 68.44
N ALA A 475 25.87 12.66 69.75
CA ALA A 475 26.27 11.43 70.42
C ALA A 475 25.09 10.65 71.04
N SER A 476 23.85 11.00 70.68
CA SER A 476 22.67 10.30 71.18
C SER A 476 22.54 8.90 70.56
N ILE A 477 21.82 8.03 71.27
CA ILE A 477 21.47 6.68 70.79
C ILE A 477 20.77 6.76 69.41
N MET A 478 19.82 7.69 69.26
CA MET A 478 19.13 7.92 67.99
C MET A 478 20.07 8.42 66.89
N ALA A 479 21.04 9.28 67.23
CA ALA A 479 22.05 9.75 66.27
C ALA A 479 22.98 8.62 65.78
N ARG A 480 23.29 7.63 66.62
CA ARG A 480 24.06 6.44 66.21
C ARG A 480 23.26 5.55 65.26
N LEU A 481 21.99 5.29 65.57
CA LEU A 481 21.09 4.54 64.67
C LEU A 481 20.94 5.25 63.32
N LEU A 482 20.63 6.56 63.34
CA LEU A 482 20.47 7.35 62.12
C LEU A 482 21.75 7.44 61.31
N ARG A 483 22.93 7.47 61.95
CA ARG A 483 24.20 7.50 61.22
C ARG A 483 24.45 6.21 60.44
N LYS A 484 24.09 5.05 61.02
CA LYS A 484 24.16 3.75 60.33
C LYS A 484 23.08 3.65 59.23
N THR A 485 21.86 4.15 59.46
CA THR A 485 20.82 4.08 58.39
C THR A 485 21.13 5.02 57.23
N ILE A 486 21.70 6.18 57.51
CA ILE A 486 21.97 7.23 56.51
C ILE A 486 23.32 7.01 55.80
N SER A 487 24.26 6.25 56.35
CA SER A 487 25.51 5.88 55.65
C SER A 487 25.23 5.13 54.35
N ALA A 488 24.23 4.26 54.33
CA ALA A 488 23.80 3.56 53.13
C ALA A 488 23.23 4.48 52.02
N PHE A 489 22.89 5.73 52.35
CA PHE A 489 22.45 6.74 51.38
C PHE A 489 23.58 7.66 50.92
N ASN A 490 24.79 7.54 51.50
CA ASN A 490 25.94 8.32 51.08
C ASN A 490 26.56 7.69 49.83
N SER A 491 25.97 8.01 48.67
CA SER A 491 26.42 7.48 47.39
C SER A 491 26.71 8.60 46.40
N SER A 492 27.73 8.38 45.57
CA SER A 492 28.03 9.22 44.43
C SER A 492 28.21 8.37 43.19
N SER A 493 27.41 8.64 42.15
CA SER A 493 27.56 7.99 40.85
C SER A 493 27.58 9.03 39.73
N ARG A 494 28.39 8.76 38.71
CA ARG A 494 28.47 9.57 37.48
C ARG A 494 28.38 8.62 36.29
N LEU A 495 27.35 8.78 35.47
CA LEU A 495 27.18 8.04 34.23
C LEU A 495 27.21 9.02 33.07
N HIS A 496 28.06 8.75 32.09
CA HIS A 496 28.10 9.49 30.82
C HIS A 496 27.94 8.46 29.69
N ALA A 497 26.83 8.53 28.97
CA ALA A 497 26.57 7.71 27.79
C ALA A 497 26.30 8.61 26.58
N TYR A 498 26.99 8.33 25.49
CA TYR A 498 26.86 9.03 24.22
C TYR A 498 26.52 8.03 23.11
N SER A 499 25.52 8.34 22.31
CA SER A 499 25.10 7.54 21.17
C SER A 499 24.52 8.41 20.05
N SER A 500 24.62 7.94 18.82
CA SER A 500 24.12 8.62 17.63
C SER A 500 23.42 7.61 16.72
N ASN A 501 22.43 8.07 15.95
CA ASN A 501 21.68 7.22 15.01
C ASN A 501 22.24 7.22 13.58
N GLN A 502 23.48 7.67 13.39
CA GLN A 502 24.10 7.80 12.06
C GLN A 502 24.13 6.48 11.27
N ASP A 503 24.44 5.37 11.94
CA ASP A 503 24.52 4.04 11.30
C ASP A 503 23.14 3.47 10.95
N CYS A 504 22.07 4.02 11.52
CA CYS A 504 20.70 3.60 11.29
C CYS A 504 20.01 4.37 10.15
N MET A 505 20.69 5.32 9.49
CA MET A 505 20.04 6.16 8.47
C MET A 505 19.70 5.37 7.20
N PRO A 506 18.52 5.62 6.60
CA PRO A 506 18.16 4.96 5.35
C PRO A 506 19.01 5.50 4.20
N GLN A 507 19.48 4.62 3.33
CA GLN A 507 20.19 4.97 2.10
C GLN A 507 19.17 5.11 0.97
N SER A 508 19.02 6.33 0.46
CA SER A 508 18.17 6.59 -0.71
C SER A 508 18.85 6.09 -1.98
N THR A 509 18.12 5.33 -2.79
CA THR A 509 18.53 5.04 -4.17
C THR A 509 17.61 5.77 -5.13
N ALA A 510 18.14 6.80 -5.80
CA ALA A 510 17.44 7.48 -6.87
C ALA A 510 17.48 6.64 -8.15
N LEU A 511 16.36 6.60 -8.87
CA LEU A 511 16.28 5.90 -10.14
C LEU A 511 17.09 6.65 -11.22
N PRO A 512 17.94 5.98 -12.02
CA PRO A 512 18.73 6.67 -13.04
C PRO A 512 17.84 7.18 -14.19
N ALA A 513 18.27 8.28 -14.82
CA ALA A 513 17.53 8.91 -15.93
C ALA A 513 17.21 7.96 -17.10
N VAL A 514 18.06 6.94 -17.31
CA VAL A 514 17.88 5.91 -18.34
C VAL A 514 16.60 5.09 -18.08
N ASP A 515 16.33 4.73 -16.83
CA ASP A 515 15.19 3.88 -16.48
C ASP A 515 13.85 4.65 -16.56
N TYR A 516 13.87 5.96 -16.28
CA TYR A 516 12.73 6.85 -16.56
C TYR A 516 12.40 6.89 -18.05
N PHE A 517 13.43 7.02 -18.90
CA PHE A 517 13.25 7.05 -20.34
C PHE A 517 12.78 5.70 -20.89
N CYS A 518 13.41 4.60 -20.45
CA CYS A 518 13.02 3.23 -20.83
C CYS A 518 11.58 2.89 -20.43
N SER A 519 11.05 3.46 -19.34
CA SER A 519 9.68 3.22 -18.89
C SER A 519 8.65 4.09 -19.62
N THR A 520 8.98 5.36 -19.90
CA THR A 520 8.03 6.33 -20.46
C THR A 520 8.00 6.37 -22.00
N ALA A 521 9.16 6.25 -22.66
CA ALA A 521 9.25 6.34 -24.12
C ALA A 521 8.41 5.28 -24.87
N PRO A 522 8.36 4.00 -24.42
CA PRO A 522 7.55 3.00 -25.11
C PRO A 522 6.04 3.24 -24.99
N VAL A 523 5.56 3.81 -23.88
CA VAL A 523 4.15 4.18 -23.71
C VAL A 523 3.76 5.28 -24.69
N LEU A 524 4.61 6.30 -24.81
CA LEU A 524 4.42 7.38 -25.78
C LEU A 524 4.46 6.83 -27.21
N LEU A 525 5.40 5.92 -27.51
CA LEU A 525 5.48 5.24 -28.80
C LEU A 525 4.23 4.38 -29.09
N MET A 526 3.67 3.69 -28.10
CA MET A 526 2.39 2.99 -28.24
C MET A 526 1.24 3.92 -28.62
N ALA A 527 1.14 5.09 -27.97
CA ALA A 527 0.13 6.09 -28.30
C ALA A 527 0.27 6.59 -29.73
N VAL A 528 1.50 6.88 -30.17
CA VAL A 528 1.80 7.26 -31.57
C VAL A 528 1.43 6.12 -32.54
N MET A 529 1.75 4.86 -32.21
CA MET A 529 1.40 3.71 -33.05
C MET A 529 -0.11 3.49 -33.17
N CYS A 530 -0.92 3.84 -32.15
CA CYS A 530 -2.38 3.85 -32.29
C CYS A 530 -2.84 4.81 -33.40
N CYS A 531 -2.26 6.01 -33.48
CA CYS A 531 -2.56 6.94 -34.57
C CYS A 531 -2.06 6.44 -35.94
N LEU A 532 -0.89 5.81 -35.97
CA LEU A 532 -0.29 5.27 -37.20
C LEU A 532 -0.94 3.97 -37.69
N GLN A 533 -1.69 3.24 -36.85
CA GLN A 533 -2.27 1.94 -37.18
C GLN A 533 -3.11 1.98 -38.46
N VAL A 534 -3.94 3.01 -38.64
CA VAL A 534 -4.81 3.16 -39.83
C VAL A 534 -3.97 3.25 -41.10
N TYR A 535 -2.88 4.02 -41.07
CA TYR A 535 -1.96 4.15 -42.21
C TYR A 535 -1.14 2.88 -42.43
N SER A 536 -0.74 2.22 -41.35
CA SER A 536 -0.01 0.96 -41.41
C SER A 536 -0.83 -0.17 -42.05
N ASN A 537 -2.11 -0.29 -41.70
CA ASN A 537 -3.03 -1.25 -42.31
C ASN A 537 -3.22 -1.00 -43.82
N ARG A 538 -3.30 0.28 -44.22
CA ARG A 538 -3.38 0.68 -45.65
C ARG A 538 -2.08 0.35 -46.38
N LEU A 539 -0.92 0.61 -45.77
CA LEU A 539 0.39 0.29 -46.32
C LEU A 539 0.58 -1.22 -46.51
N ARG A 540 0.14 -2.03 -45.54
CA ARG A 540 0.15 -3.49 -45.62
C ARG A 540 -0.64 -4.00 -46.83
N ARG A 541 -1.86 -3.48 -47.05
CA ARG A 541 -2.68 -3.83 -48.23
C ARG A 541 -2.00 -3.40 -49.54
N ALA A 542 -1.43 -2.19 -49.58
CA ALA A 542 -0.75 -1.65 -50.76
C ALA A 542 0.45 -2.51 -51.18
N ILE A 543 1.29 -2.93 -50.23
CA ILE A 543 2.43 -3.81 -50.46
C ILE A 543 1.96 -5.16 -51.05
N ALA A 544 0.90 -5.77 -50.49
CA ALA A 544 0.38 -7.03 -50.99
C ALA A 544 -0.21 -6.92 -52.41
N ALA A 545 -0.91 -5.82 -52.72
CA ALA A 545 -1.43 -5.55 -54.05
C ALA A 545 -0.32 -5.39 -55.10
N PHE A 546 0.82 -4.81 -54.71
CA PHE A 546 1.97 -4.64 -55.60
C PHE A 546 2.66 -5.95 -55.96
N TYR A 547 2.89 -6.83 -54.98
CA TYR A 547 3.54 -8.13 -55.23
C TYR A 547 2.65 -9.11 -55.99
N TYR A 548 1.33 -9.00 -55.87
CA TYR A 548 0.36 -9.90 -56.50
C TYR A 548 -0.68 -9.16 -57.36
N PRO A 549 -0.28 -8.46 -58.44
CA PRO A 549 -1.17 -7.58 -59.21
C PRO A 549 -2.27 -8.33 -59.97
N LYS A 550 -1.97 -9.55 -60.44
CA LYS A 550 -2.98 -10.42 -61.11
C LYS A 550 -4.09 -10.83 -60.14
N TRP A 551 -3.71 -11.17 -58.90
CA TRP A 551 -4.65 -11.56 -57.87
C TRP A 551 -5.49 -10.37 -57.40
N ASP A 552 -4.85 -9.21 -57.18
CA ASP A 552 -5.55 -7.99 -56.77
C ASP A 552 -6.63 -7.57 -57.79
N LYS A 553 -6.34 -7.61 -59.09
CA LYS A 553 -7.35 -7.36 -60.14
C LYS A 553 -8.57 -8.30 -60.03
N ARG A 554 -8.35 -9.59 -59.76
CA ARG A 554 -9.44 -10.57 -59.58
C ARG A 554 -10.29 -10.24 -58.36
N ARG A 555 -9.67 -9.80 -57.26
CA ARG A 555 -10.35 -9.43 -56.01
C ARG A 555 -11.18 -8.16 -56.15
N VAL A 556 -10.64 -7.15 -56.84
CA VAL A 556 -11.35 -5.90 -57.15
C VAL A 556 -12.53 -6.17 -58.08
N LEU A 557 -12.36 -7.01 -59.11
CA LEU A 557 -13.44 -7.40 -60.02
C LEU A 557 -14.54 -8.17 -59.28
N PHE A 558 -14.16 -9.10 -58.40
CA PHE A 558 -15.10 -9.84 -57.57
C PHE A 558 -15.90 -8.92 -56.65
N LEU A 559 -15.22 -8.02 -55.91
CA LEU A 559 -15.86 -7.03 -55.04
C LEU A 559 -16.86 -6.17 -55.82
N TYR A 560 -16.45 -5.65 -56.97
CA TYR A 560 -17.31 -4.84 -57.83
C TYR A 560 -18.54 -5.61 -58.31
N ASN A 561 -18.36 -6.86 -58.75
CA ASN A 561 -19.47 -7.70 -59.23
C ASN A 561 -20.42 -8.10 -58.09
N VAL A 562 -19.92 -8.37 -56.89
CA VAL A 562 -20.77 -8.67 -55.73
C VAL A 562 -21.62 -7.46 -55.35
N HIS A 563 -21.03 -6.27 -55.23
CA HIS A 563 -21.80 -5.06 -54.90
C HIS A 563 -22.81 -4.69 -55.97
N ILE A 564 -22.48 -4.83 -57.26
CA ILE A 564 -23.46 -4.55 -58.32
C ILE A 564 -24.59 -5.58 -58.34
N GLN A 565 -24.29 -6.86 -58.12
CA GLN A 565 -25.32 -7.89 -57.98
C GLN A 565 -26.19 -7.66 -56.74
N ASN A 566 -25.62 -7.18 -55.63
CA ASN A 566 -26.38 -6.81 -54.43
C ASN A 566 -27.32 -5.65 -54.73
N ARG A 567 -26.87 -4.61 -55.44
CA ARG A 567 -27.75 -3.51 -55.89
C ARG A 567 -28.87 -4.01 -56.81
N LEU A 568 -28.55 -4.83 -57.80
CA LEU A 568 -29.55 -5.39 -58.72
C LEU A 568 -30.57 -6.28 -57.99
N ARG A 569 -30.11 -7.15 -57.08
CA ARG A 569 -30.97 -7.99 -56.25
C ARG A 569 -31.85 -7.15 -55.33
N PHE A 570 -31.29 -6.12 -54.70
CA PHE A 570 -32.04 -5.18 -53.86
C PHE A 570 -33.13 -4.46 -54.67
N ILE A 571 -32.79 -3.93 -55.85
CA ILE A 571 -33.76 -3.25 -56.73
C ILE A 571 -34.83 -4.22 -57.22
N ALA A 572 -34.45 -5.42 -57.67
CA ALA A 572 -35.39 -6.44 -58.15
C ALA A 572 -36.36 -6.87 -57.05
N HIS A 573 -35.85 -7.11 -55.83
CA HIS A 573 -36.66 -7.46 -54.66
C HIS A 573 -37.63 -6.34 -54.27
N HIS A 574 -37.19 -5.07 -54.30
CA HIS A 574 -38.09 -3.95 -54.02
C HIS A 574 -39.10 -3.71 -55.14
N ARG A 575 -38.74 -3.94 -56.41
CA ARG A 575 -39.69 -3.90 -57.54
C ARG A 575 -40.78 -4.97 -57.40
N THR A 576 -40.43 -6.21 -57.04
CA THR A 576 -41.43 -7.27 -56.80
C THR A 576 -42.28 -7.00 -55.56
N GLN A 577 -41.69 -6.51 -54.46
CA GLN A 577 -42.48 -6.13 -53.28
C GLN A 577 -43.48 -5.01 -53.60
N LEU A 578 -43.09 -4.00 -54.37
CA LEU A 578 -43.97 -2.89 -54.77
C LEU A 578 -45.06 -3.33 -55.77
N ALA A 579 -44.77 -4.32 -56.62
CA ALA A 579 -45.74 -4.89 -57.56
C ALA A 579 -46.76 -5.82 -56.86
N ILE A 580 -46.33 -6.60 -55.86
CA ILE A 580 -47.17 -7.58 -55.15
C ILE A 580 -48.02 -6.92 -54.06
N LYS A 581 -47.45 -5.98 -53.30
CA LYS A 581 -48.12 -5.40 -52.12
C LYS A 581 -48.95 -4.15 -52.44
N GLY A 582 -48.93 -3.65 -53.68
CA GLY A 582 -49.38 -2.30 -53.98
C GLY A 582 -48.53 -1.26 -53.23
N LEU A 583 -48.82 0.04 -53.39
CA LEU A 583 -48.14 1.06 -52.58
C LEU A 583 -48.22 0.64 -51.10
N PRO A 584 -47.11 0.64 -50.34
CA PRO A 584 -47.25 0.74 -48.91
C PRO A 584 -47.97 2.06 -48.69
N HIS A 585 -49.25 2.01 -48.30
CA HIS A 585 -49.92 3.16 -47.71
C HIS A 585 -48.91 3.73 -46.74
N THR A 586 -48.52 4.99 -46.93
CA THR A 586 -47.84 5.77 -45.92
C THR A 586 -48.80 5.83 -44.74
N GLN A 587 -48.81 4.78 -43.92
CA GLN A 587 -49.37 4.80 -42.60
C GLN A 587 -48.45 5.75 -41.87
N ALA A 588 -48.80 7.03 -41.93
CA ALA A 588 -48.35 8.01 -41.00
C ALA A 588 -48.65 7.40 -39.63
N GLN A 589 -47.64 6.82 -38.99
CA GLN A 589 -47.64 6.65 -37.55
C GLN A 589 -47.60 8.08 -36.99
N GLY A 590 -48.75 8.75 -37.03
CA GLY A 590 -49.04 9.85 -36.13
C GLY A 590 -48.92 9.31 -34.72
N LEU A 591 -48.44 10.13 -33.80
CA LEU A 591 -48.48 9.79 -32.39
C LEU A 591 -49.89 9.33 -32.01
N PRO A 592 -50.03 8.35 -31.09
CA PRO A 592 -51.35 7.93 -30.62
C PRO A 592 -52.15 9.16 -30.18
N ARG A 593 -53.43 9.20 -30.56
CA ARG A 593 -54.34 10.37 -30.43
C ARG A 593 -54.27 11.02 -29.04
N CYS A 594 -54.01 10.23 -28.00
CA CYS A 594 -53.81 10.68 -26.62
C CYS A 594 -52.66 11.67 -26.44
N VAL A 595 -51.51 11.46 -27.11
CA VAL A 595 -50.34 12.35 -27.00
C VAL A 595 -50.55 13.64 -27.80
N GLN A 596 -51.33 13.57 -28.89
CA GLN A 596 -51.70 14.75 -29.69
C GLN A 596 -52.59 15.73 -28.90
N VAL A 597 -53.55 15.22 -28.12
CA VAL A 597 -54.44 16.05 -27.28
C VAL A 597 -53.69 16.68 -26.11
N VAL A 598 -52.69 16.00 -25.53
CA VAL A 598 -51.87 16.53 -24.44
C VAL A 598 -50.96 17.68 -24.93
N LEU A 599 -50.35 17.54 -26.11
CA LEU A 599 -49.52 18.60 -26.71
C LEU A 599 -50.33 19.82 -27.17
N GLU A 600 -51.56 19.65 -27.64
CA GLU A 600 -52.45 20.78 -27.98
C GLU A 600 -52.91 21.58 -26.75
N ARG A 601 -53.09 20.92 -25.59
CA ARG A 601 -53.39 21.60 -24.31
C ARG A 601 -52.22 22.40 -23.74
N LEU A 602 -50.99 22.08 -24.14
CA LEU A 602 -49.75 22.75 -23.70
C LEU A 602 -49.30 23.90 -24.61
N GLY A 603 -50.10 24.29 -25.62
CA GLY A 603 -49.88 25.52 -26.41
C GLY A 603 -48.71 25.47 -27.41
N CYS A 604 -48.09 24.31 -27.64
CA CYS A 604 -46.97 24.17 -28.58
C CYS A 604 -47.47 23.86 -30.00
N ARG A 605 -47.72 24.89 -30.83
CA ARG A 605 -47.91 24.72 -32.29
C ARG A 605 -46.57 24.47 -32.99
N LEU A 606 -46.04 23.26 -32.90
CA LEU A 606 -44.97 22.82 -33.82
C LEU A 606 -45.61 22.50 -35.18
N PRO A 607 -45.14 23.10 -36.30
CA PRO A 607 -45.59 22.70 -37.62
C PRO A 607 -45.07 21.28 -37.87
N CYS A 608 -45.98 20.31 -37.83
CA CYS A 608 -45.70 18.93 -38.19
C CYS A 608 -45.34 18.85 -39.69
N CYS A 609 -44.08 19.12 -40.02
CA CYS A 609 -43.55 18.84 -41.35
C CYS A 609 -43.72 17.33 -41.60
N ARG A 610 -44.69 16.98 -42.46
CA ARG A 610 -44.91 15.62 -42.99
C ARG A 610 -43.67 15.23 -43.81
N LEU A 611 -42.61 14.75 -43.15
CA LEU A 611 -41.45 14.22 -43.86
C LEU A 611 -41.84 12.88 -44.50
N SER A 612 -42.13 12.90 -45.79
CA SER A 612 -42.25 11.69 -46.60
C SER A 612 -40.96 10.88 -46.54
N ARG A 613 -41.09 9.56 -46.32
CA ARG A 613 -39.99 8.60 -46.40
C ARG A 613 -39.95 8.04 -47.81
N CYS A 614 -38.75 7.81 -48.34
CA CYS A 614 -38.63 7.15 -49.63
C CYS A 614 -39.15 5.70 -49.57
N CYS A 615 -40.00 5.30 -50.52
CA CYS A 615 -40.59 3.96 -50.60
C CYS A 615 -39.57 2.81 -50.81
N VAL A 616 -38.33 3.12 -51.22
CA VAL A 616 -37.28 2.12 -51.49
C VAL A 616 -36.29 2.04 -50.33
N CYS A 617 -35.70 3.18 -49.91
CA CYS A 617 -34.64 3.21 -48.92
C CYS A 617 -35.08 3.66 -47.51
N GLY A 618 -36.36 4.03 -47.33
CA GLY A 618 -36.91 4.45 -46.03
C GLY A 618 -36.32 5.75 -45.46
N THR A 619 -35.48 6.47 -46.22
CA THR A 619 -34.78 7.65 -45.73
C THR A 619 -35.77 8.80 -45.48
N ARG A 620 -35.71 9.41 -44.29
CA ARG A 620 -36.57 10.54 -43.88
C ARG A 620 -36.08 11.83 -44.55
N GLY A 621 -37.01 12.62 -45.11
CA GLY A 621 -36.70 13.98 -45.57
C GLY A 621 -36.84 14.25 -47.08
N CYS A 622 -37.58 13.42 -47.82
CA CYS A 622 -37.78 13.65 -49.26
C CYS A 622 -38.79 14.76 -49.61
N GLY A 623 -39.47 15.36 -48.61
CA GLY A 623 -40.58 16.29 -48.85
C GLY A 623 -40.36 17.76 -48.44
N GLY A 624 -39.18 18.12 -47.93
CA GLY A 624 -39.00 19.43 -47.25
C GLY A 624 -38.44 20.55 -48.11
N GLN A 625 -37.47 20.28 -49.00
CA GLN A 625 -36.83 21.26 -49.87
C GLN A 625 -36.11 20.48 -51.00
N GLY A 626 -36.76 20.37 -52.15
CA GLY A 626 -36.10 20.22 -53.45
C GLY A 626 -35.47 18.87 -53.86
N SER A 627 -35.72 17.74 -53.20
CA SER A 627 -35.05 16.50 -53.62
C SER A 627 -35.88 15.22 -53.50
N GLY A 628 -37.21 15.24 -53.58
CA GLY A 628 -38.02 14.02 -53.68
C GLY A 628 -38.66 13.96 -55.06
N VAL A 629 -38.49 12.85 -55.78
CA VAL A 629 -39.17 12.65 -57.08
C VAL A 629 -40.46 11.88 -56.83
N GLY A 630 -41.59 12.52 -57.11
CA GLY A 630 -42.92 11.88 -57.10
C GLY A 630 -43.14 11.08 -58.38
N CYS A 631 -43.96 10.03 -58.30
CA CYS A 631 -44.35 9.25 -59.46
C CYS A 631 -45.23 10.08 -60.42
N PRO A 632 -44.97 10.08 -61.75
CA PRO A 632 -45.70 10.89 -62.72
C PRO A 632 -47.06 10.32 -63.15
N SER A 633 -47.44 9.11 -62.71
CA SER A 633 -48.75 8.53 -63.04
C SER A 633 -49.86 9.15 -62.20
N LEU A 634 -51.00 9.50 -62.83
CA LEU A 634 -52.19 9.94 -62.11
C LEU A 634 -52.61 8.86 -61.09
N GLY A 635 -52.65 9.21 -59.80
CA GLY A 635 -53.12 8.33 -58.73
C GLY A 635 -52.05 7.58 -57.90
N CYS A 636 -50.75 7.73 -58.16
CA CYS A 636 -49.68 7.09 -57.36
C CYS A 636 -48.97 8.13 -56.46
N GLU A 637 -49.22 8.13 -55.14
CA GLU A 637 -48.58 9.02 -54.14
C GLU A 637 -47.15 8.59 -53.72
N ALA A 638 -46.49 7.72 -54.51
CA ALA A 638 -45.18 7.22 -54.16
C ALA A 638 -44.09 8.30 -54.29
N VAL A 639 -43.29 8.47 -53.24
CA VAL A 639 -42.17 9.42 -53.19
C VAL A 639 -40.84 8.67 -53.16
N PHE A 640 -39.96 9.02 -54.09
CA PHE A 640 -38.63 8.42 -54.21
C PHE A 640 -37.53 9.42 -53.90
N CYS A 641 -36.45 8.93 -53.30
CA CYS A 641 -35.21 9.69 -53.21
C CYS A 641 -34.59 9.81 -54.63
N PRO A 642 -33.87 10.88 -55.01
CA PRO A 642 -33.36 11.04 -56.36
C PRO A 642 -32.47 9.88 -56.81
N PRO A 643 -31.51 9.38 -55.98
CA PRO A 643 -30.75 8.21 -56.40
C PRO A 643 -31.63 6.96 -56.50
N CYS A 644 -32.66 6.82 -55.67
CA CYS A 644 -33.62 5.71 -55.75
C CYS A 644 -34.46 5.76 -57.03
N TRP A 645 -34.83 6.96 -57.48
CA TRP A 645 -35.62 7.20 -58.69
C TRP A 645 -34.80 6.94 -59.96
N ASP A 646 -33.55 7.38 -59.97
CA ASP A 646 -32.60 7.08 -61.04
C ASP A 646 -32.33 5.58 -61.12
N HIS A 647 -32.22 4.90 -59.98
CA HIS A 647 -32.06 3.44 -59.91
C HIS A 647 -33.29 2.65 -60.38
N LEU A 648 -34.46 3.28 -60.47
CA LEU A 648 -35.68 2.69 -61.01
C LEU A 648 -35.85 2.96 -62.52
N ASP A 649 -34.82 3.51 -63.19
CA ASP A 649 -34.86 3.92 -64.61
C ASP A 649 -35.96 4.97 -64.89
N HIS A 650 -36.30 5.80 -63.89
CA HIS A 650 -37.42 6.75 -63.93
C HIS A 650 -38.77 6.11 -64.25
N GLN A 651 -38.89 4.79 -64.05
CA GLN A 651 -40.12 4.05 -64.25
C GLN A 651 -40.72 3.68 -62.90
N CYS A 652 -41.96 4.12 -62.72
CA CYS A 652 -42.73 3.82 -61.53
C CYS A 652 -43.36 2.43 -61.68
N PRO A 653 -43.12 1.49 -60.76
CA PRO A 653 -43.74 0.15 -60.81
C PRO A 653 -45.27 0.18 -60.64
N CYS A 654 -45.86 1.32 -60.26
CA CYS A 654 -47.31 1.59 -60.26
C CYS A 654 -48.00 1.35 -61.62
N ARG A 655 -47.24 1.35 -62.74
CA ARG A 655 -47.80 1.32 -64.10
C ARG A 655 -48.47 0.01 -64.53
N HIS A 656 -48.37 -1.06 -63.73
CA HIS A 656 -48.93 -2.36 -64.10
C HIS A 656 -50.42 -2.55 -63.78
N HIS A 657 -51.09 -1.60 -63.12
CA HIS A 657 -52.48 -1.77 -62.74
C HIS A 657 -53.53 -1.28 -63.76
N GLU A 658 -53.15 -0.56 -64.82
CA GLU A 658 -54.13 0.02 -65.76
C GLU A 658 -54.43 -0.84 -67.01
N ASN A 659 -53.68 -1.92 -67.28
CA ASN A 659 -53.85 -2.71 -68.52
C ASN A 659 -54.27 -4.19 -68.33
N GLN A 660 -54.83 -4.56 -67.18
CA GLN A 660 -55.29 -5.94 -66.92
C GLN A 660 -56.79 -6.05 -66.57
N GLN A 661 -57.64 -5.16 -67.09
CA GLN A 661 -59.10 -5.31 -66.98
C GLN A 661 -59.76 -6.22 -68.03
N HIS A 662 -58.98 -6.92 -68.86
CA HIS A 662 -59.50 -8.03 -69.66
C HIS A 662 -58.51 -9.19 -69.65
N LEU A 663 -58.68 -10.12 -68.70
CA LEU A 663 -58.79 -11.58 -68.90
C LEU A 663 -58.88 -12.28 -67.53
N ASP A 664 -59.63 -13.37 -67.51
CA ASP A 664 -60.18 -14.10 -66.36
C ASP A 664 -59.20 -14.55 -65.23
N PRO A 665 -59.71 -14.79 -64.01
CA PRO A 665 -58.93 -15.31 -62.89
C PRO A 665 -58.86 -16.84 -62.98
N ALA A 666 -57.68 -17.39 -63.19
CA ALA A 666 -57.44 -18.81 -62.95
C ALA A 666 -56.01 -19.06 -62.46
N VAL A 667 -55.94 -19.88 -61.40
CA VAL A 667 -54.76 -20.61 -60.90
C VAL A 667 -53.87 -19.87 -59.89
N ALA A 668 -54.40 -19.84 -58.68
CA ALA A 668 -53.84 -20.35 -57.43
C ALA A 668 -52.39 -20.94 -57.37
N HIS A 669 -51.85 -20.76 -56.16
CA HIS A 669 -50.99 -21.65 -55.37
C HIS A 669 -49.47 -21.42 -55.25
N ASP A 670 -49.11 -21.27 -53.97
CA ASP A 670 -47.94 -21.72 -53.24
C ASP A 670 -46.54 -21.28 -53.68
N TYR A 671 -45.84 -20.60 -52.76
CA TYR A 671 -44.80 -21.24 -51.95
C TYR A 671 -44.46 -20.33 -50.75
N ASP A 672 -44.92 -20.74 -49.57
CA ASP A 672 -44.20 -20.53 -48.32
C ASP A 672 -42.83 -21.20 -48.42
N CYS A 673 -41.75 -20.50 -48.03
CA CYS A 673 -40.51 -21.13 -47.56
C CYS A 673 -39.58 -20.12 -46.86
N HIS A 674 -39.47 -20.33 -45.55
CA HIS A 674 -38.27 -20.18 -44.70
C HIS A 674 -37.58 -18.81 -44.59
N GLY A 675 -37.91 -18.14 -43.48
CA GLY A 675 -37.01 -17.19 -42.83
C GLY A 675 -35.81 -17.89 -42.20
N ALA A 676 -34.66 -17.26 -42.39
CA ALA A 676 -33.48 -17.34 -41.54
C ALA A 676 -33.17 -15.92 -41.05
#